data_AF-A0A2U1N7M6-F1
#
_entry.id   AF-A0A2U1N7M6-F1
#
_cell.length_a   1.000
_cell.length_b   1.000
_cell.length_c   1.000
_cell.angle_alpha   90.00
_cell.angle_beta   90.00
_cell.angle_gamma   90.00
#
_symmetry.space_group_name_H-M   'P 1'
#
loop_
_entity.id
_entity.type
_entity.pdbx_description
1 polymer ?
#
loop_
_entity_poly.entity_id
_entity_poly.type
_entity_poly.pdbx_seq_one_letter_code
_entity_poly.pdbx_strand_id
1 'polypeptide(L)'
;MNSSLLHRIRNDRRKLLDFILSSSSGVKAASDDNIIDFDAISADYVLQCIQSAGGELDISKATSKQINASMFPTMMQSPSGDTFFLLSEPDSAGSPPRRAPPAVEANNNGHRDRLNSEASVSGHAFGDNHSYAVPSSSKSTKKTDALSLGLPALRTGLSDDDLRESAYEVLLSSVAFSGIAINSLENPKKDKGSRFLSGLKNRRDKKHTRSHSVGNQFEQIDTIRAQMQVSEAMDERIRQTLMQFSIRKPHVQVDIPQIAIELLSGIQQNDFLIERSYTHWRKRQANVLEELFSSVNYPEMQELGILLDKIRNPEEWNIIMTPAERAEVLLAIRQVASSLSSMGRSSNIQGSSYWNAGYHLNIRLYERLLFGVFDILDEGQLIEEHADYLKLVKLTWGTLGITQKMHDALYGWVLFQQFVETKEMPLLDQANLQVQKVLSTNYKEGNEEQFTYTIMCTNTENGTEIKLSLVQAIFRSINLWCDTRLQDYHLHFSEKPVFFRRLVSMDLVVGRHNTATFNEVKVKSSDASADAAAVRVRFYVKRSLEAALQRVEDTINLISKMEGKHPLALLASELRKIAERELSVFSPVLCQWRPDAGIFASVHLHQYYGERLKPFLDDISFSEDAISVLSAAHLLEHYLIRASNSIDEENGVGLLSIQEFDFYQIHKISRPIILDWLISQNDRILEWTGRAFHLEVWEPLSNQQKQAPSVVEVFRIVEEVCRIMKKLH
;
A
#
# COMPACT_ATOMS: atom_id res chain seq x y z
N MET A 1 21.42 -1.71 -20.28
CA MET A 1 21.59 -1.76 -21.77
C MET A 1 22.33 -3.03 -22.19
N ASN A 2 21.86 -3.75 -23.24
CA ASN A 2 22.48 -5.01 -23.71
C ASN A 2 23.90 -4.82 -24.27
N SER A 3 24.87 -5.62 -23.80
CA SER A 3 26.30 -5.53 -24.19
C SER A 3 26.54 -5.68 -25.70
N SER A 4 25.69 -6.42 -26.40
CA SER A 4 25.75 -6.60 -27.86
C SER A 4 25.50 -5.31 -28.65
N LEU A 5 24.61 -4.44 -28.16
CA LEU A 5 24.30 -3.17 -28.80
C LEU A 5 25.48 -2.19 -28.68
N LEU A 6 26.10 -2.13 -27.50
CA LEU A 6 27.27 -1.28 -27.25
C LEU A 6 28.47 -1.67 -28.12
N HIS A 7 28.71 -2.98 -28.28
CA HIS A 7 29.75 -3.47 -29.19
C HIS A 7 29.48 -3.11 -30.64
N ARG A 8 28.21 -3.17 -31.08
CA ARG A 8 27.82 -2.77 -32.44
C ARG A 8 28.04 -1.28 -32.67
N ILE A 9 27.56 -0.43 -31.75
CA ILE A 9 27.73 1.03 -31.82
C ILE A 9 29.22 1.41 -31.81
N ARG A 10 30.03 0.76 -30.97
CA ARG A 10 31.49 0.97 -30.94
C ARG A 10 32.14 0.61 -32.28
N ASN A 11 31.78 -0.52 -32.87
CA ASN A 11 32.30 -0.93 -34.18
C ASN A 11 31.86 0.02 -35.31
N ASP A 12 30.60 0.45 -35.31
CA ASP A 12 30.07 1.36 -36.33
C ASP A 12 30.74 2.74 -36.23
N ARG A 13 30.98 3.24 -35.02
CA ARG A 13 31.77 4.46 -34.78
C ARG A 13 33.20 4.34 -35.31
N ARG A 14 33.89 3.23 -35.05
CA ARG A 14 35.25 3.00 -35.57
C ARG A 14 35.28 3.03 -37.10
N LYS A 15 34.34 2.32 -37.74
CA LYS A 15 34.22 2.31 -39.21
C LYS A 15 33.96 3.70 -39.79
N LEU A 16 33.14 4.50 -39.11
CA LEU A 16 32.86 5.88 -39.53
C LEU A 16 34.10 6.77 -39.43
N LEU A 17 34.83 6.70 -38.30
CA LEU A 17 36.06 7.47 -38.12
C LEU A 17 37.15 7.06 -39.10
N ASP A 18 37.31 5.75 -39.33
CA ASP A 18 38.23 5.20 -40.31
C ASP A 18 37.90 5.66 -41.73
N PHE A 19 36.61 5.63 -42.10
CA PHE A 19 36.14 6.16 -43.39
C PHE A 19 36.41 7.65 -43.55
N ILE A 20 36.10 8.45 -42.53
CA ILE A 20 36.30 9.91 -42.54
C ILE A 20 37.79 10.27 -42.68
N LEU A 21 38.67 9.54 -41.99
CA LEU A 21 40.11 9.82 -41.99
C LEU A 21 40.81 9.24 -43.23
N SER A 22 40.27 8.18 -43.83
CA SER A 22 40.75 7.61 -45.09
C SER A 22 40.30 8.40 -46.32
N SER A 23 39.22 9.18 -46.20
CA SER A 23 38.69 10.03 -47.27
C SER A 23 39.56 11.29 -47.40
N SER A 24 40.51 11.27 -48.33
CA SER A 24 41.51 12.32 -48.56
C SER A 24 40.92 13.64 -49.10
N SER A 25 40.20 14.38 -48.26
CA SER A 25 39.86 15.79 -48.50
C SER A 25 39.96 16.60 -47.20
N GLY A 26 41.18 17.08 -46.91
CA GLY A 26 41.39 18.29 -46.10
C GLY A 26 42.10 18.16 -44.75
N VAL A 27 42.30 16.94 -44.21
CA VAL A 27 42.83 16.78 -42.85
C VAL A 27 43.95 15.75 -42.84
N LYS A 28 45.22 16.20 -42.80
CA LYS A 28 46.38 15.33 -42.58
C LYS A 28 46.57 15.15 -41.07
N ALA A 29 46.78 13.91 -40.63
CA ALA A 29 47.22 13.62 -39.27
C ALA A 29 48.70 14.02 -39.14
N ALA A 30 49.02 14.88 -38.17
CA ALA A 30 50.39 15.32 -37.90
C ALA A 30 51.18 14.23 -37.15
N SER A 31 51.44 13.08 -37.79
CA SER A 31 52.52 12.12 -37.48
C SER A 31 52.30 10.82 -38.25
N ASP A 32 53.26 10.49 -39.13
CA ASP A 32 53.44 9.12 -39.60
C ASP A 32 53.91 8.24 -38.41
N ASP A 33 53.41 7.00 -38.34
CA ASP A 33 53.82 5.88 -37.49
C ASP A 33 53.13 5.56 -36.14
N ASN A 34 51.90 6.02 -35.86
CA ASN A 34 51.14 5.47 -34.71
C ASN A 34 49.79 4.85 -35.10
N ILE A 35 49.57 3.61 -34.66
CA ILE A 35 48.27 2.92 -34.70
C ILE A 35 47.25 3.80 -33.98
N ILE A 36 46.37 4.43 -34.74
CA ILE A 36 45.36 5.34 -34.22
C ILE A 36 44.29 4.52 -33.48
N ASP A 37 44.19 4.66 -32.16
CA ASP A 37 43.09 4.09 -31.39
C ASP A 37 41.81 4.92 -31.57
N PHE A 38 40.96 4.51 -32.52
CA PHE A 38 39.68 5.16 -32.81
C PHE A 38 38.71 5.20 -31.63
N ASP A 39 38.87 4.35 -30.61
CA ASP A 39 38.03 4.44 -29.41
C ASP A 39 38.36 5.65 -28.55
N ALA A 40 39.63 6.05 -28.57
CA ALA A 40 40.16 7.14 -27.77
C ALA A 40 39.96 8.51 -28.44
N ILE A 41 39.31 8.61 -29.61
CA ILE A 41 39.22 9.85 -30.41
C ILE A 41 37.81 10.43 -30.43
N SER A 42 37.67 11.73 -30.16
CA SER A 42 36.39 12.44 -30.22
C SER A 42 35.91 12.61 -31.66
N ALA A 43 34.76 12.00 -31.98
CA ALA A 43 34.14 12.12 -33.30
C ALA A 43 33.66 13.55 -33.59
N ASP A 44 33.14 14.25 -32.58
CA ASP A 44 32.69 15.64 -32.71
C ASP A 44 33.84 16.58 -33.05
N TYR A 45 35.03 16.33 -32.48
CA TYR A 45 36.22 17.10 -32.82
C TYR A 45 36.68 16.86 -34.26
N VAL A 46 36.66 15.61 -34.71
CA VAL A 46 37.00 15.25 -36.10
C VAL A 46 36.04 15.93 -37.07
N LEU A 47 34.73 15.91 -36.78
CA LEU A 47 33.72 16.61 -37.60
C LEU A 47 33.91 18.14 -37.59
N GLN A 48 34.25 18.72 -36.43
CA GLN A 48 34.55 20.15 -36.32
C GLN A 48 35.77 20.56 -37.16
N CYS A 49 36.83 19.73 -37.19
CA CYS A 49 38.00 19.94 -38.04
C CYS A 49 37.65 19.90 -39.54
N ILE A 50 36.69 19.06 -39.93
CA ILE A 50 36.22 18.97 -41.32
C ILE A 50 35.37 20.19 -41.68
N GLN A 51 34.46 20.60 -40.80
CA GLN A 51 33.58 21.77 -41.02
C GLN A 51 34.36 23.09 -41.12
N SER A 52 35.54 23.17 -40.51
CA SER A 52 36.38 24.38 -40.51
C SER A 52 37.30 24.53 -41.74
N ALA A 53 37.14 23.68 -42.77
CA ALA A 53 37.80 23.77 -44.08
C ALA A 53 39.31 24.08 -44.01
N GLY A 54 40.11 23.09 -43.58
CA GLY A 54 41.57 23.13 -43.67
C GLY A 54 42.35 23.01 -42.34
N GLY A 55 41.71 22.59 -41.26
CA GLY A 55 42.38 22.34 -39.98
C GLY A 55 43.14 21.01 -39.96
N GLU A 56 44.41 21.03 -39.56
CA GLU A 56 45.21 19.83 -39.29
C GLU A 56 44.64 19.09 -38.06
N LEU A 57 44.47 17.76 -38.14
CA LEU A 57 43.94 16.98 -37.02
C LEU A 57 45.04 16.67 -36.02
N ASP A 58 45.00 17.38 -34.91
CA ASP A 58 45.77 17.05 -33.73
C ASP A 58 45.10 15.88 -32.96
N ILE A 59 45.70 14.70 -33.08
CA ILE A 59 45.25 13.46 -32.42
C ILE A 59 45.26 13.65 -30.89
N SER A 60 46.27 14.33 -30.33
CA SER A 60 46.38 14.54 -28.88
C SER A 60 45.23 15.37 -28.32
N LYS A 61 44.79 16.37 -29.09
CA LYS A 61 43.63 17.21 -28.76
C LYS A 61 42.30 16.48 -28.97
N ALA A 62 42.23 15.59 -29.95
CA ALA A 62 41.07 14.73 -30.15
C ALA A 62 40.88 13.74 -28.99
N THR A 63 41.99 13.19 -28.47
CA THR A 63 41.99 12.28 -27.33
C THR A 63 41.67 12.96 -26.01
N SER A 64 42.24 14.15 -25.75
CA SER A 64 41.91 14.91 -24.54
C SER A 64 40.44 15.34 -24.51
N LYS A 65 39.84 15.72 -25.65
CA LYS A 65 38.41 16.01 -25.75
C LYS A 65 37.53 14.79 -25.48
N GLN A 66 37.92 13.60 -25.95
CA GLN A 66 37.17 12.36 -25.67
C GLN A 66 37.22 11.99 -24.19
N ILE A 67 38.39 12.14 -23.57
CA ILE A 67 38.57 11.89 -22.12
C ILE A 67 37.71 12.89 -21.33
N ASN A 68 37.77 14.18 -21.67
CA ASN A 68 36.94 15.20 -21.02
C ASN A 68 35.45 14.92 -21.20
N ALA A 69 34.99 14.56 -22.41
CA ALA A 69 33.60 14.20 -22.65
C ALA A 69 33.15 12.95 -21.87
N SER A 70 34.06 12.00 -21.60
CA SER A 70 33.76 10.83 -20.77
C SER A 70 33.68 11.13 -19.26
N MET A 71 34.24 12.25 -18.81
CA MET A 71 34.20 12.67 -17.41
C MET A 71 32.90 13.40 -17.03
N PHE A 72 32.10 13.84 -18.01
CA PHE A 72 30.86 14.58 -17.78
C PHE A 72 29.65 13.88 -18.43
N PRO A 73 28.44 13.98 -17.84
CA PRO A 73 27.22 13.47 -18.46
C PRO A 73 27.00 14.08 -19.85
N THR A 74 26.48 13.31 -20.81
CA THR A 74 26.19 13.80 -22.16
C THR A 74 25.20 14.97 -22.07
N MET A 75 25.62 16.14 -22.55
CA MET A 75 24.86 17.38 -22.51
C MET A 75 24.35 17.68 -23.93
N MET A 76 23.04 17.81 -24.10
CA MET A 76 22.48 18.40 -25.31
C MET A 76 22.14 19.86 -25.05
N GLN A 77 22.78 20.76 -25.80
CA GLN A 77 22.38 22.17 -25.83
C GLN A 77 21.14 22.29 -26.71
N SER A 78 20.00 22.55 -26.09
CA SER A 78 18.75 22.86 -26.79
C SER A 78 18.37 24.33 -26.54
N PRO A 79 17.59 24.98 -27.43
CA PRO A 79 17.09 26.34 -27.20
C PRO A 79 16.25 26.48 -25.93
N SER A 80 15.77 25.35 -25.38
CA SER A 80 14.97 25.25 -24.15
C SER A 80 15.80 25.01 -22.87
N GLY A 81 17.13 25.01 -22.94
CA GLY A 81 18.04 24.78 -21.82
C GLY A 81 18.90 23.52 -21.97
N ASP A 82 19.95 23.44 -21.14
CA ASP A 82 20.89 22.32 -21.11
C ASP A 82 20.23 21.08 -20.49
N THR A 83 20.13 19.99 -21.25
CA THR A 83 19.61 18.71 -20.77
C THR A 83 20.75 17.72 -20.52
N PHE A 84 20.77 17.14 -19.32
CA PHE A 84 21.76 16.15 -18.89
C PHE A 84 21.14 14.75 -18.90
N PHE A 85 21.81 13.79 -19.55
CA PHE A 85 21.42 12.38 -19.46
C PHE A 85 22.17 11.70 -18.30
N LEU A 86 21.45 11.37 -17.22
CA LEU A 86 21.96 10.50 -16.16
C LEU A 86 21.75 9.03 -16.57
N LEU A 87 22.82 8.23 -16.51
CA LEU A 87 22.75 6.77 -16.65
C LEU A 87 22.19 6.15 -15.36
N SER A 88 20.92 6.39 -15.07
CA SER A 88 20.19 5.64 -14.04
C SER A 88 19.27 4.64 -14.74
N GLU A 89 19.38 3.35 -14.41
CA GLU A 89 18.43 2.31 -14.86
C GLU A 89 17.14 2.45 -14.02
N PRO A 90 16.08 3.11 -14.55
CA PRO A 90 14.92 3.49 -13.75
C PRO A 90 14.16 2.26 -13.23
N ASP A 91 14.19 1.17 -14.01
CA ASP A 91 13.55 -0.10 -13.68
C ASP A 91 14.23 -0.86 -12.53
N SER A 92 15.47 -0.47 -12.18
CA SER A 92 16.24 -1.06 -11.06
C SER A 92 16.19 -0.20 -9.79
N ALA A 93 15.79 1.07 -9.91
CA ALA A 93 15.50 1.90 -8.76
C ALA A 93 14.10 1.51 -8.25
N GLY A 94 13.99 1.16 -6.97
CA GLY A 94 12.71 0.89 -6.33
C GLY A 94 11.73 2.06 -6.49
N SER A 95 10.49 1.86 -6.02
CA SER A 95 9.53 2.98 -5.99
C SER A 95 10.13 4.15 -5.20
N PRO A 96 9.98 5.40 -5.65
CA PRO A 96 10.48 6.55 -4.90
C PRO A 96 9.84 6.58 -3.50
N PRO A 97 10.57 7.06 -2.47
CA PRO A 97 10.03 7.23 -1.12
C PRO A 97 8.69 7.99 -1.16
N ARG A 98 7.70 7.50 -0.41
CA ARG A 98 6.34 8.06 -0.39
C ARG A 98 6.10 9.00 0.79
N ARG A 99 6.97 8.95 1.80
CA ARG A 99 7.08 9.93 2.87
C ARG A 99 7.54 11.24 2.25
N ALA A 100 6.81 12.31 2.56
CA ALA A 100 7.25 13.64 2.17
C ALA A 100 8.64 13.89 2.78
N PRO A 101 9.59 14.45 2.01
CA PRO A 101 10.84 14.90 2.60
C PRO A 101 10.52 15.94 3.69
N PRO A 102 11.33 16.05 4.76
CA PRO A 102 11.19 17.11 5.73
C PRO A 102 11.10 18.45 4.99
N ALA A 103 10.24 19.34 5.47
CA ALA A 103 10.07 20.65 4.84
C ALA A 103 11.44 21.35 4.75
N VAL A 104 11.92 21.56 3.53
CA VAL A 104 13.15 22.34 3.29
C VAL A 104 12.78 23.80 3.48
N GLU A 105 13.48 24.48 4.39
CA GLU A 105 13.24 25.89 4.71
C GLU A 105 13.48 26.78 3.48
N ALA A 106 12.41 27.08 2.74
CA ALA A 106 12.48 28.04 1.66
C ALA A 106 12.61 29.45 2.24
N ASN A 107 13.70 30.13 1.87
CA ASN A 107 13.92 31.54 2.09
C ASN A 107 12.92 32.37 1.25
N ASN A 108 11.66 32.40 1.66
CA ASN A 108 10.69 33.31 1.07
C ASN A 108 10.90 34.71 1.66
N ASN A 109 11.78 35.46 1.00
CA ASN A 109 11.77 36.92 1.06
C ASN A 109 10.47 37.43 0.45
N GLY A 110 9.82 38.33 1.17
CA GLY A 110 8.47 38.77 0.90
C GLY A 110 8.29 39.47 -0.44
N HIS A 111 7.15 39.20 -1.06
CA HIS A 111 6.33 40.27 -1.60
C HIS A 111 4.90 40.07 -1.09
N ARG A 112 4.50 40.97 -0.19
CA ARG A 112 3.11 41.30 0.07
C ARG A 112 2.50 41.74 -1.25
N ASP A 113 1.37 41.16 -1.64
CA ASP A 113 0.30 41.97 -2.20
C ASP A 113 -1.04 41.55 -1.61
N ARG A 114 -1.66 42.56 -0.99
CA ARG A 114 -3.05 42.59 -0.56
C ARG A 114 -3.91 42.59 -1.81
N LEU A 115 -5.08 41.93 -1.77
CA LEU A 115 -6.35 42.59 -2.07
C LEU A 115 -7.52 41.71 -1.62
N ASN A 116 -8.50 42.40 -1.02
CA ASN A 116 -9.70 41.91 -0.36
C ASN A 116 -10.87 41.69 -1.34
N SER A 117 -11.76 40.79 -0.91
CA SER A 117 -13.23 40.79 -0.96
C SER A 117 -14.03 40.94 -2.27
N GLU A 118 -14.95 39.97 -2.42
CA GLU A 118 -16.36 40.06 -2.87
C GLU A 118 -16.70 40.64 -4.26
N ALA A 119 -17.34 39.82 -5.10
CA ALA A 119 -18.75 39.97 -5.49
C ALA A 119 -19.15 38.98 -6.59
N SER A 120 -20.32 38.37 -6.39
CA SER A 120 -21.08 37.55 -7.33
C SER A 120 -21.86 38.39 -8.35
N VAL A 121 -21.78 38.08 -9.66
CA VAL A 121 -22.84 38.34 -10.66
C VAL A 121 -22.77 37.29 -11.79
N SER A 122 -23.93 36.76 -12.15
CA SER A 122 -24.25 35.82 -13.23
C SER A 122 -24.23 36.43 -14.64
N GLY A 123 -23.95 35.63 -15.68
CA GLY A 123 -24.39 35.95 -17.05
C GLY A 123 -23.66 35.27 -18.23
N HIS A 124 -24.20 34.12 -18.66
CA HIS A 124 -24.25 33.52 -20.00
C HIS A 124 -23.19 33.73 -21.12
N ALA A 125 -22.68 32.56 -21.59
CA ALA A 125 -22.80 31.99 -22.95
C ALA A 125 -21.73 32.21 -24.06
N PHE A 126 -21.08 31.07 -24.38
CA PHE A 126 -20.55 30.54 -25.66
C PHE A 126 -19.34 31.15 -26.40
N GLY A 127 -18.35 30.29 -26.63
CA GLY A 127 -17.29 30.43 -27.63
C GLY A 127 -16.19 29.38 -27.44
N ASP A 128 -16.33 28.23 -28.11
CA ASP A 128 -15.35 27.14 -28.21
C ASP A 128 -13.96 27.65 -28.65
N ASN A 129 -12.91 27.21 -27.95
CA ASN A 129 -11.60 26.96 -28.56
C ASN A 129 -10.77 26.03 -27.66
N HIS A 130 -10.61 24.79 -28.13
CA HIS A 130 -9.75 23.78 -27.55
C HIS A 130 -8.29 24.24 -27.55
N SER A 131 -7.72 24.41 -26.36
CA SER A 131 -6.28 24.33 -26.14
C SER A 131 -6.03 23.44 -24.91
N TYR A 132 -5.21 22.41 -25.10
CA TYR A 132 -4.86 21.43 -24.09
C TYR A 132 -4.01 22.09 -22.99
N ALA A 133 -4.65 22.45 -21.88
CA ALA A 133 -3.96 22.89 -20.66
C ALA A 133 -3.89 21.71 -19.67
N VAL A 134 -2.65 21.30 -19.39
CA VAL A 134 -2.27 20.34 -18.35
C VAL A 134 -2.79 20.84 -16.99
N PRO A 135 -3.58 20.07 -16.23
CA PRO A 135 -3.96 20.47 -14.89
C PRO A 135 -2.77 20.28 -13.95
N SER A 136 -2.19 21.38 -13.49
CA SER A 136 -1.36 21.45 -12.29
C SER A 136 -2.17 20.94 -11.10
N SER A 137 -2.01 19.66 -10.76
CA SER A 137 -2.64 19.03 -9.62
C SER A 137 -1.75 19.18 -8.38
N SER A 138 -1.92 20.28 -7.65
CA SER A 138 -1.65 20.31 -6.22
C SER A 138 -2.73 19.48 -5.51
N LYS A 139 -2.50 18.16 -5.41
CA LYS A 139 -3.30 17.24 -4.59
C LYS A 139 -2.38 16.40 -3.70
N SER A 140 -1.84 17.03 -2.65
CA SER A 140 -1.62 16.36 -1.37
C SER A 140 -2.72 16.90 -0.47
N THR A 141 -3.83 16.21 -0.25
CA THR A 141 -3.93 15.09 0.68
C THR A 141 -5.30 14.41 0.47
N LYS A 142 -5.31 13.26 -0.22
CA LYS A 142 -6.32 12.21 -0.01
C LYS A 142 -5.54 10.98 0.44
N LYS A 143 -4.97 11.02 1.65
CA LYS A 143 -4.30 9.86 2.25
C LYS A 143 -5.31 9.12 3.12
N THR A 144 -5.77 7.97 2.63
CA THR A 144 -6.25 6.81 3.40
C THR A 144 -7.32 7.07 4.49
N ASP A 145 -8.57 7.28 4.09
CA ASP A 145 -9.75 7.21 4.97
C ASP A 145 -10.04 5.78 5.54
N ALA A 146 -9.10 4.83 5.50
CA ALA A 146 -9.37 3.42 5.79
C ALA A 146 -8.76 2.86 7.09
N LEU A 147 -7.86 3.59 7.76
CA LEU A 147 -7.10 3.09 8.93
C LEU A 147 -6.97 4.16 10.00
N SER A 148 -8.02 4.34 10.81
CA SER A 148 -8.02 5.25 11.96
C SER A 148 -8.27 4.49 13.25
N LEU A 149 -7.40 4.69 14.24
CA LEU A 149 -7.55 4.12 15.58
C LEU A 149 -8.64 4.82 16.42
N GLY A 150 -9.20 5.95 15.99
CA GLY A 150 -10.17 6.71 16.79
C GLY A 150 -9.55 7.42 18.00
N LEU A 151 -8.26 7.78 17.92
CA LEU A 151 -7.61 8.59 18.95
C LEU A 151 -8.10 10.05 18.85
N PRO A 152 -8.33 10.76 19.98
CA PRO A 152 -8.67 12.17 19.98
C PRO A 152 -7.69 12.99 19.14
N ALA A 153 -8.20 13.94 18.34
CA ALA A 153 -7.36 14.82 17.53
C ALA A 153 -6.52 15.75 18.41
N LEU A 154 -5.30 16.05 17.96
CA LEU A 154 -4.42 16.98 18.66
C LEU A 154 -4.96 18.41 18.52
N ARG A 155 -5.07 19.13 19.64
CA ARG A 155 -5.64 20.49 19.68
C ARG A 155 -4.64 21.54 19.21
N THR A 156 -3.37 21.25 19.42
CA THR A 156 -2.25 22.19 19.25
C THR A 156 -1.71 22.27 17.82
N GLY A 157 -2.22 21.42 16.91
CA GLY A 157 -1.83 21.39 15.51
C GLY A 157 -0.41 20.85 15.26
N LEU A 158 0.13 20.03 16.17
CA LEU A 158 1.43 19.35 15.99
C LEU A 158 1.46 18.56 14.68
N SER A 159 2.49 18.80 13.88
CA SER A 159 2.71 18.09 12.62
C SER A 159 3.34 16.71 12.82
N ASP A 160 3.38 15.90 11.77
CA ASP A 160 4.10 14.63 11.76
C ASP A 160 5.61 14.80 12.03
N ASP A 161 6.20 15.90 11.55
CA ASP A 161 7.59 16.27 11.82
C ASP A 161 7.81 16.62 13.29
N ASP A 162 6.89 17.40 13.88
CA ASP A 162 6.93 17.74 15.30
C ASP A 162 6.86 16.49 16.19
N LEU A 163 5.91 15.59 15.90
CA LEU A 163 5.77 14.34 16.64
C LEU A 163 7.01 13.46 16.50
N ARG A 164 7.62 13.41 15.30
CA ARG A 164 8.82 12.62 15.07
C ARG A 164 10.03 13.17 15.83
N GLU A 165 10.26 14.48 15.79
CA GLU A 165 11.37 15.09 16.51
C GLU A 165 11.19 15.01 18.03
N SER A 166 9.97 15.23 18.55
CA SER A 166 9.68 15.05 19.98
C SER A 166 9.77 13.60 20.42
N ALA A 167 9.40 12.64 19.57
CA ALA A 167 9.62 11.22 19.85
C ALA A 167 11.11 10.89 20.00
N TYR A 168 11.96 11.47 19.14
CA TYR A 168 13.41 11.33 19.23
C TYR A 168 13.98 11.95 20.53
N GLU A 169 13.49 13.12 20.94
CA GLU A 169 13.85 13.76 22.23
C GLU A 169 13.52 12.85 23.42
N VAL A 170 12.35 12.20 23.40
CA VAL A 170 11.94 11.22 24.43
C VAL A 170 12.87 10.01 24.43
N LEU A 171 13.19 9.46 23.25
CA LEU A 171 14.10 8.34 23.13
C LEU A 171 15.49 8.64 23.69
N LEU A 172 16.10 9.75 23.25
CA LEU A 172 17.41 10.16 23.75
C LEU A 172 17.42 10.37 25.25
N SER A 173 16.35 10.96 25.79
CA SER A 173 16.20 11.12 27.24
C SER A 173 16.16 9.75 27.93
N SER A 174 15.33 8.83 27.47
CA SER A 174 15.28 7.48 28.05
C SER A 174 16.63 6.75 27.96
N VAL A 175 17.39 6.94 26.88
CA VAL A 175 18.76 6.41 26.75
C VAL A 175 19.69 7.07 27.80
N ALA A 176 19.66 8.39 27.95
CA ALA A 176 20.47 9.14 28.92
C ALA A 176 20.31 8.62 30.34
N PHE A 177 19.05 8.45 30.75
CA PHE A 177 18.68 8.07 32.11
C PHE A 177 18.80 6.56 32.37
N SER A 178 19.03 5.76 31.32
CA SER A 178 19.35 4.33 31.44
C SER A 178 20.83 4.03 31.72
N GLY A 179 21.68 5.06 31.75
CA GLY A 179 23.13 4.93 31.98
C GLY A 179 23.95 4.64 30.71
N ILE A 180 23.34 4.71 29.54
CA ILE A 180 24.03 4.61 28.24
C ILE A 180 24.62 5.98 27.90
N ALA A 181 25.91 6.02 27.53
CA ALA A 181 26.57 7.26 27.12
C ALA A 181 26.06 7.71 25.75
N ILE A 182 25.70 8.99 25.64
CA ILE A 182 25.09 9.57 24.42
C ILE A 182 26.06 10.53 23.68
N ASN A 183 27.14 10.97 24.33
CA ASN A 183 28.16 11.82 23.70
C ASN A 183 29.45 11.06 23.37
N SER A 184 29.96 11.28 22.15
CA SER A 184 31.33 10.89 21.81
C SER A 184 32.27 11.82 22.57
N LEU A 185 33.05 11.26 23.51
CA LEU A 185 34.26 11.95 23.97
C LEU A 185 35.15 12.18 22.74
N GLU A 186 35.41 13.45 22.41
CA GLU A 186 36.41 13.98 21.47
C GLU A 186 37.06 12.96 20.51
N ASN A 187 36.67 12.97 19.24
CA ASN A 187 37.54 12.53 18.15
C ASN A 187 38.13 13.77 17.47
N PRO A 188 39.38 14.18 17.76
CA PRO A 188 40.02 15.19 16.94
C PRO A 188 40.34 14.55 15.58
N LYS A 189 39.78 15.13 14.52
CA LYS A 189 39.95 14.80 13.09
C LYS A 189 39.00 13.74 12.53
N LYS A 190 37.86 14.20 12.02
CA LYS A 190 37.13 13.50 10.96
C LYS A 190 36.63 14.46 9.88
N ASP A 191 37.58 15.13 9.22
CA ASP A 191 37.40 15.42 7.79
C ASP A 191 37.48 14.08 7.05
N LYS A 192 36.31 13.48 6.79
CA LYS A 192 36.04 12.55 5.68
C LYS A 192 34.58 12.11 5.72
N GLY A 193 33.80 12.72 4.83
CA GLY A 193 32.60 12.18 4.17
C GLY A 193 31.58 11.52 5.08
N SER A 194 30.45 12.21 5.28
CA SER A 194 29.20 11.62 5.71
C SER A 194 28.95 10.30 4.97
N ARG A 195 28.82 9.22 5.73
CA ARG A 195 28.56 7.85 5.23
C ARG A 195 27.13 7.68 4.72
N PHE A 196 26.56 8.72 4.12
CA PHE A 196 25.23 8.72 3.51
C PHE A 196 25.09 7.71 2.36
N LEU A 197 26.21 7.22 1.82
CA LEU A 197 26.26 6.31 0.68
C LEU A 197 26.58 4.85 1.04
N SER A 198 26.55 4.47 2.33
CA SER A 198 26.79 3.07 2.72
C SER A 198 25.74 2.09 2.17
N GLY A 199 24.52 2.59 1.89
CA GLY A 199 23.43 1.81 1.28
C GLY A 199 23.61 1.52 -0.22
N LEU A 200 24.64 2.06 -0.87
CA LEU A 200 24.88 1.89 -2.32
C LEU A 200 25.88 0.78 -2.66
N LYS A 201 26.21 -0.12 -1.73
CA LYS A 201 27.08 -1.26 -2.02
C LYS A 201 26.27 -2.51 -2.32
N ASN A 202 26.31 -2.92 -3.59
CA ASN A 202 25.80 -4.17 -4.14
C ASN A 202 25.72 -5.32 -3.11
N ARG A 203 24.51 -5.86 -2.95
CA ARG A 203 24.21 -7.17 -2.34
C ARG A 203 25.14 -8.23 -2.94
N ARG A 204 26.23 -8.53 -2.23
CA ARG A 204 26.94 -9.81 -2.31
C ARG A 204 27.72 -10.01 -1.02
N ASP A 205 27.20 -10.95 -0.23
CA ASP A 205 27.84 -11.74 0.81
C ASP A 205 29.04 -11.14 1.54
N LYS A 206 28.83 -10.79 2.82
CA LYS A 206 29.75 -11.14 3.90
C LYS A 206 29.09 -10.96 5.27
N LYS A 207 28.64 -12.08 5.86
CA LYS A 207 28.39 -12.19 7.30
C LYS A 207 29.73 -12.03 8.02
N HIS A 208 29.86 -10.99 8.84
CA HIS A 208 30.86 -10.95 9.89
C HIS A 208 30.21 -10.54 11.21
N THR A 209 30.12 -11.52 12.10
CA THR A 209 29.69 -11.39 13.49
C THR A 209 30.68 -10.46 14.21
N ARG A 210 30.27 -9.22 14.52
CA ARG A 210 31.09 -8.28 15.29
C ARG A 210 30.55 -8.18 16.72
N SER A 211 31.42 -8.45 17.68
CA SER A 211 31.13 -8.51 19.12
C SER A 211 30.69 -7.16 19.71
N HIS A 212 29.82 -7.23 20.72
CA HIS A 212 29.33 -6.11 21.53
C HIS A 212 30.47 -5.28 22.14
N SER A 213 30.56 -4.00 21.75
CA SER A 213 31.35 -2.99 22.46
C SER A 213 30.56 -1.67 22.54
N VAL A 214 30.93 -0.78 23.47
CA VAL A 214 30.34 0.56 23.67
C VAL A 214 30.34 1.40 22.38
N GLY A 215 31.28 1.15 21.45
CA GLY A 215 31.29 1.79 20.13
C GLY A 215 30.07 1.46 19.24
N ASN A 216 29.40 0.32 19.45
CA ASN A 216 28.23 -0.07 18.66
C ASN A 216 26.97 0.74 19.05
N GLN A 217 26.88 1.22 20.29
CA GLN A 217 25.68 1.94 20.77
C GLN A 217 25.60 3.36 20.21
N PHE A 218 26.74 4.02 20.03
CA PHE A 218 26.81 5.33 19.35
C PHE A 218 26.41 5.24 17.87
N GLU A 219 26.96 4.25 17.16
CA GLU A 219 26.59 3.99 15.76
C GLU A 219 25.09 3.68 15.61
N GLN A 220 24.49 3.04 16.61
CA GLN A 220 23.04 2.81 16.66
C GLN A 220 22.24 4.10 16.87
N ILE A 221 22.63 4.98 17.79
CA ILE A 221 21.92 6.26 18.00
C ILE A 221 22.03 7.15 16.75
N ASP A 222 23.20 7.18 16.10
CA ASP A 222 23.38 7.92 14.85
C ASP A 222 22.52 7.34 13.70
N THR A 223 22.34 6.03 13.68
CA THR A 223 21.42 5.34 12.76
C THR A 223 19.98 5.73 13.05
N ILE A 224 19.56 5.72 14.33
CA ILE A 224 18.22 6.14 14.73
C ILE A 224 17.96 7.60 14.36
N ARG A 225 18.90 8.50 14.65
CA ARG A 225 18.83 9.91 14.26
C ARG A 225 18.61 10.05 12.76
N ALA A 226 19.36 9.28 11.95
CA ALA A 226 19.18 9.25 10.50
C ALA A 226 17.77 8.80 10.13
N GLN A 227 17.31 7.65 10.65
CA GLN A 227 15.97 7.10 10.40
C GLN A 227 14.82 8.03 10.80
N MET A 228 15.00 8.75 11.91
CA MET A 228 14.07 9.75 12.44
C MET A 228 14.25 11.13 11.78
N GLN A 229 15.15 11.26 10.80
CA GLN A 229 15.39 12.47 10.01
C GLN A 229 15.66 13.71 10.87
N VAL A 230 16.37 13.53 11.99
CA VAL A 230 16.77 14.62 12.89
C VAL A 230 18.12 15.17 12.45
N SER A 231 18.26 16.50 12.41
CA SER A 231 19.52 17.14 12.00
C SER A 231 20.64 16.90 13.03
N GLU A 232 21.89 16.74 12.56
CA GLU A 232 23.05 16.54 13.44
C GLU A 232 23.23 17.71 14.42
N ALA A 233 22.97 18.94 13.97
CA ALA A 233 23.06 20.13 14.81
C ALA A 233 22.02 20.12 15.95
N MET A 234 20.79 19.66 15.70
CA MET A 234 19.78 19.54 16.74
C MET A 234 20.08 18.38 17.69
N ASP A 235 20.49 17.25 17.15
CA ASP A 235 20.87 16.06 17.92
C ASP A 235 21.97 16.38 18.93
N GLU A 236 23.06 17.01 18.50
CA GLU A 236 24.18 17.40 19.37
C GLU A 236 23.71 18.28 20.54
N ARG A 237 22.84 19.27 20.28
CA ARG A 237 22.29 20.15 21.32
C ARG A 237 21.45 19.37 22.33
N ILE A 238 20.57 18.51 21.85
CA ILE A 238 19.72 17.66 22.69
C ILE A 238 20.60 16.77 23.58
N ARG A 239 21.60 16.10 23.00
CA ARG A 239 22.52 15.23 23.75
C ARG A 239 23.32 16.01 24.81
N GLN A 240 23.84 17.19 24.48
CA GLN A 240 24.55 18.05 25.43
C GLN A 240 23.67 18.48 26.61
N THR A 241 22.46 18.96 26.33
CA THR A 241 21.52 19.39 27.38
C THR A 241 21.09 18.21 28.26
N LEU A 242 20.73 17.07 27.66
CA LEU A 242 20.29 15.88 28.40
C LEU A 242 21.41 15.26 29.25
N MET A 243 22.66 15.30 28.79
CA MET A 243 23.80 14.83 29.58
C MET A 243 24.00 15.68 30.85
N GLN A 244 23.91 17.01 30.74
CA GLN A 244 23.99 17.88 31.91
C GLN A 244 22.83 17.61 32.88
N PHE A 245 21.64 17.34 32.34
CA PHE A 245 20.47 17.01 33.12
C PHE A 245 20.61 15.66 33.84
N SER A 246 21.09 14.61 33.15
CA SER A 246 21.27 13.27 33.73
C SER A 246 22.34 13.24 34.82
N ILE A 247 23.41 14.05 34.70
CA ILE A 247 24.44 14.19 35.73
C ILE A 247 23.88 14.83 37.01
N ARG A 248 22.97 15.80 36.88
CA ARG A 248 22.36 16.51 38.03
C ARG A 248 21.33 15.65 38.78
N LYS A 249 20.65 14.75 38.10
CA LYS A 249 19.61 13.87 38.68
C LYS A 249 19.76 12.42 38.21
N PRO A 250 20.79 11.70 38.68
CA PRO A 250 20.98 10.31 38.28
C PRO A 250 19.85 9.44 38.88
N HIS A 251 19.29 8.51 38.10
CA HIS A 251 18.31 7.49 38.53
C HIS A 251 16.88 7.97 38.86
N VAL A 252 16.45 9.14 38.35
CA VAL A 252 15.03 9.56 38.43
C VAL A 252 14.32 9.15 37.14
N GLN A 253 13.13 8.53 37.23
CA GLN A 253 12.26 8.32 36.08
C GLN A 253 11.84 9.68 35.52
N VAL A 254 12.18 9.93 34.26
CA VAL A 254 11.91 11.21 33.59
C VAL A 254 10.61 11.10 32.79
N ASP A 255 9.77 12.12 32.95
CA ASP A 255 8.52 12.30 32.21
C ASP A 255 8.68 13.31 31.06
N ILE A 256 7.74 13.34 30.11
CA ILE A 256 7.82 14.22 28.94
C ILE A 256 7.84 15.71 29.34
N PRO A 257 7.03 16.20 30.31
CA PRO A 257 7.11 17.58 30.74
C PRO A 257 8.50 17.98 31.26
N GLN A 258 9.15 17.12 32.05
CA GLN A 258 10.52 17.37 32.52
C GLN A 258 11.50 17.45 31.34
N ILE A 259 11.39 16.57 30.34
CA ILE A 259 12.24 16.62 29.15
C ILE A 259 12.09 17.96 28.44
N ALA A 260 10.86 18.36 28.12
CA ALA A 260 10.59 19.61 27.41
C ALA A 260 11.07 20.84 28.20
N ILE A 261 10.84 20.88 29.52
CA ILE A 261 11.27 21.99 30.38
C ILE A 261 12.80 22.07 30.47
N GLU A 262 13.49 20.94 30.60
CA GLU A 262 14.96 20.93 30.68
C GLU A 262 15.58 21.34 29.34
N LEU A 263 15.02 20.87 28.22
CA LEU A 263 15.44 21.31 26.89
C LEU A 263 15.20 22.81 26.68
N LEU A 264 14.04 23.34 27.08
CA LEU A 264 13.73 24.79 27.06
C LEU A 264 14.67 25.61 27.95
N SER A 265 15.18 25.03 29.04
CA SER A 265 16.13 25.71 29.93
C SER A 265 17.57 25.68 29.40
N GLY A 266 17.95 24.60 28.71
CA GLY A 266 19.33 24.34 28.30
C GLY A 266 19.69 24.82 26.90
N ILE A 267 18.72 24.88 25.99
CA ILE A 267 18.94 25.30 24.60
C ILE A 267 18.57 26.77 24.44
N GLN A 268 19.51 27.56 23.95
CA GLN A 268 19.39 29.01 23.77
C GLN A 268 19.18 29.37 22.29
N GLN A 269 18.66 30.59 22.04
CA GLN A 269 18.50 31.10 20.67
C GLN A 269 19.82 31.11 19.90
N ASN A 270 20.93 31.45 20.58
CA ASN A 270 22.26 31.53 19.98
C ASN A 270 22.80 30.18 19.49
N ASP A 271 22.20 29.08 19.92
CA ASP A 271 22.59 27.75 19.44
C ASP A 271 22.09 27.53 18.00
N PHE A 272 21.12 28.32 17.51
CA PHE A 272 20.55 28.19 16.17
C PHE A 272 21.17 29.18 15.18
N LEU A 273 21.52 28.69 14.00
CA LEU A 273 21.93 29.55 12.88
C LEU A 273 20.75 30.33 12.28
N ILE A 274 19.54 29.76 12.38
CA ILE A 274 18.31 30.30 11.79
C ILE A 274 17.30 30.53 12.92
N GLU A 275 16.92 31.79 13.11
CA GLU A 275 15.98 32.20 14.18
C GLU A 275 14.58 31.56 14.03
N ARG A 276 14.16 31.32 12.78
CA ARG A 276 12.88 30.65 12.49
C ARG A 276 12.87 29.22 13.01
N SER A 277 13.96 28.47 12.87
CA SER A 277 14.05 27.08 13.35
C SER A 277 14.01 27.03 14.88
N TYR A 278 14.64 27.98 15.58
CA TYR A 278 14.51 28.12 17.02
C TYR A 278 13.06 28.44 17.44
N THR A 279 12.41 29.37 16.75
CA THR A 279 11.01 29.73 17.02
C THR A 279 10.07 28.54 16.79
N HIS A 280 10.29 27.77 15.74
CA HIS A 280 9.55 26.56 15.43
C HIS A 280 9.74 25.49 16.50
N TRP A 281 11.00 25.19 16.86
CA TRP A 281 11.35 24.26 17.92
C TRP A 281 10.71 24.64 19.26
N ARG A 282 10.80 25.92 19.66
CA ARG A 282 10.24 26.42 20.91
C ARG A 282 8.71 26.32 20.92
N LYS A 283 8.07 26.67 19.80
CA LYS A 283 6.61 26.50 19.62
C LYS A 283 6.20 25.03 19.74
N ARG A 284 6.98 24.10 19.17
CA ARG A 284 6.76 22.66 19.35
C ARG A 284 6.79 22.26 20.82
N GLN A 285 7.82 22.67 21.58
CA GLN A 285 7.91 22.33 23.00
C GLN A 285 6.69 22.82 23.79
N ALA A 286 6.24 24.05 23.55
CA ALA A 286 5.02 24.58 24.17
C ALA A 286 3.75 23.79 23.77
N ASN A 287 3.64 23.39 22.50
CA ASN A 287 2.52 22.62 21.99
C ASN A 287 2.49 21.19 22.55
N VAL A 288 3.64 20.53 22.70
CA VAL A 288 3.74 19.21 23.36
C VAL A 288 3.29 19.30 24.82
N LEU A 289 3.75 20.32 25.54
CA LEU A 289 3.32 20.58 26.92
C LEU A 289 1.81 20.85 26.99
N GLU A 290 1.28 21.73 26.14
CA GLU A 290 -0.15 22.04 26.12
C GLU A 290 -0.99 20.79 25.85
N GLU A 291 -0.60 19.93 24.91
CA GLU A 291 -1.36 18.73 24.57
C GLU A 291 -1.39 17.71 25.73
N LEU A 292 -0.28 17.57 26.45
CA LEU A 292 -0.20 16.72 27.65
C LEU A 292 -1.10 17.23 28.78
N PHE A 293 -1.10 18.55 29.02
CA PHE A 293 -1.85 19.15 30.11
C PHE A 293 -3.33 19.36 29.77
N SER A 294 -3.67 19.62 28.51
CA SER A 294 -5.04 19.89 28.01
C SER A 294 -6.04 18.76 28.30
N SER A 295 -5.51 17.58 28.62
CA SER A 295 -6.31 16.39 28.85
C SER A 295 -6.75 16.24 30.30
N VAL A 296 -6.23 17.06 31.21
CA VAL A 296 -6.63 17.09 32.62
C VAL A 296 -7.57 18.26 32.85
N ASN A 297 -8.75 17.99 33.43
CA ASN A 297 -9.68 19.06 33.82
C ASN A 297 -9.20 19.69 35.15
N TYR A 298 -8.23 20.59 35.06
CA TYR A 298 -7.53 21.19 36.20
C TYR A 298 -7.80 22.70 36.29
N PRO A 299 -8.12 23.26 37.47
CA PRO A 299 -8.58 24.65 37.60
C PRO A 299 -7.56 25.72 37.16
N GLU A 300 -6.26 25.41 37.23
CA GLU A 300 -5.17 26.32 36.83
C GLU A 300 -4.83 26.23 35.32
N MET A 301 -5.65 25.55 34.50
CA MET A 301 -5.42 25.42 33.05
C MET A 301 -5.35 26.77 32.31
N GLN A 302 -6.08 27.78 32.79
CA GLN A 302 -6.04 29.11 32.19
C GLN A 302 -4.70 29.83 32.47
N GLU A 303 -4.14 29.68 33.67
CA GLU A 303 -2.81 30.22 34.01
C GLU A 303 -1.71 29.49 33.23
N LEU A 304 -1.83 28.18 33.09
CA LEU A 304 -0.90 27.38 32.28
C LEU A 304 -0.92 27.78 30.80
N GLY A 305 -2.11 28.04 30.25
CA GLY A 305 -2.26 28.55 28.88
C GLY A 305 -1.50 29.87 28.68
N ILE A 306 -1.64 30.81 29.63
CA ILE A 306 -0.90 32.07 29.61
C ILE A 306 0.62 31.82 29.64
N LEU A 307 1.12 30.95 30.52
CA LEU A 307 2.54 30.63 30.60
C LEU A 307 3.09 30.01 29.31
N LEU A 308 2.32 29.13 28.66
CA LEU A 308 2.69 28.51 27.39
C LEU A 308 2.65 29.50 26.22
N ASP A 309 1.72 30.46 26.23
CA ASP A 309 1.67 31.53 25.24
C ASP A 309 2.88 32.46 25.31
N LYS A 310 3.40 32.74 26.52
CA LYS A 310 4.67 33.44 26.69
C LYS A 310 5.83 32.71 26.01
N ILE A 311 5.87 31.38 26.12
CA ILE A 311 6.88 30.55 25.45
C ILE A 311 6.70 30.59 23.93
N ARG A 312 5.48 30.63 23.40
CA ARG A 312 5.26 30.71 21.96
C ARG A 312 5.71 32.04 21.38
N ASN A 313 5.42 33.14 22.08
CA ASN A 313 5.67 34.49 21.59
C ASN A 313 7.18 34.81 21.56
N PRO A 314 7.79 35.01 20.37
CA PRO A 314 9.22 35.32 20.26
C PRO A 314 9.58 36.68 20.87
N GLU A 315 8.71 37.68 20.77
CA GLU A 315 9.00 39.01 21.30
C GLU A 315 9.02 38.97 22.83
N GLU A 316 8.01 38.34 23.43
CA GLU A 316 7.94 38.20 24.89
C GLU A 316 9.08 37.33 25.42
N TRP A 317 9.26 36.14 24.86
CA TRP A 317 10.26 35.19 25.35
C TRP A 317 11.69 35.69 25.14
N ASN A 318 12.06 36.12 23.93
CA ASN A 318 13.46 36.40 23.59
C ASN A 318 13.91 37.82 23.94
N ILE A 319 13.03 38.81 23.82
CA ILE A 319 13.39 40.23 23.90
C ILE A 319 12.99 40.81 25.26
N ILE A 320 11.74 40.59 25.68
CA ILE A 320 11.17 41.22 26.87
C ILE A 320 11.65 40.53 28.15
N MET A 321 11.58 39.19 28.21
CA MET A 321 11.88 38.44 29.43
C MET A 321 13.39 38.23 29.65
N THR A 322 13.81 38.48 30.89
CA THR A 322 15.15 38.16 31.39
C THR A 322 15.34 36.66 31.61
N PRO A 323 16.58 36.13 31.66
CA PRO A 323 16.83 34.72 31.96
C PRO A 323 16.22 34.26 33.30
N ALA A 324 16.13 35.15 34.30
CA ALA A 324 15.51 34.85 35.59
C ALA A 324 13.98 34.68 35.45
N GLU A 325 13.31 35.59 34.75
CA GLU A 325 11.87 35.50 34.48
C GLU A 325 11.51 34.27 33.64
N ARG A 326 12.34 33.91 32.65
CA ARG A 326 12.18 32.65 31.90
C ARG A 326 12.28 31.43 32.80
N ALA A 327 13.25 31.42 33.72
CA ALA A 327 13.41 30.34 34.69
C ALA A 327 12.22 30.25 35.64
N GLU A 328 11.61 31.37 36.05
CA GLU A 328 10.39 31.40 36.85
C GLU A 328 9.18 30.81 36.10
N VAL A 329 8.99 31.14 34.82
CA VAL A 329 7.94 30.52 33.98
C VAL A 329 8.12 29.01 33.91
N LEU A 330 9.33 28.54 33.60
CA LEU A 330 9.63 27.11 33.53
C LEU A 330 9.46 26.42 34.88
N LEU A 331 9.78 27.10 35.98
CA LEU A 331 9.58 26.59 37.34
C LEU A 331 8.10 26.47 37.68
N ALA A 332 7.27 27.44 37.32
CA ALA A 332 5.82 27.39 37.48
C ALA A 332 5.21 26.21 36.70
N ILE A 333 5.59 26.03 35.43
CA ILE A 333 5.14 24.87 34.63
C ILE A 333 5.62 23.55 35.28
N ARG A 334 6.85 23.50 35.80
CA ARG A 334 7.36 22.31 36.51
C ARG A 334 6.57 22.00 37.79
N GLN A 335 6.13 23.02 38.53
CA GLN A 335 5.28 22.84 39.70
C GLN A 335 3.91 22.26 39.32
N VAL A 336 3.29 22.75 38.24
CA VAL A 336 2.04 22.20 37.71
C VAL A 336 2.24 20.73 37.25
N ALA A 337 3.32 20.42 36.54
CA ALA A 337 3.62 19.05 36.15
C ALA A 337 3.78 18.11 37.38
N SER A 338 4.46 18.61 38.42
CA SER A 338 4.70 17.86 39.66
C SER A 338 3.41 17.64 40.47
N SER A 339 2.55 18.66 40.55
CA SER A 339 1.26 18.54 41.25
C SER A 339 0.37 17.52 40.55
N LEU A 340 0.28 17.57 39.22
CA LEU A 340 -0.46 16.59 38.41
C LEU A 340 0.12 15.17 38.51
N SER A 341 1.44 15.02 38.61
CA SER A 341 2.08 13.72 38.86
C SER A 341 1.71 13.15 40.23
N SER A 342 1.59 14.00 41.26
CA SER A 342 1.31 13.60 42.64
C SER A 342 -0.17 13.26 42.87
N MET A 343 -1.08 13.91 42.15
CA MET A 343 -2.54 13.75 42.28
C MET A 343 -3.00 12.32 41.95
N GLY A 344 -2.27 11.62 41.05
CA GLY A 344 -2.57 10.25 40.66
C GLY A 344 -2.29 9.18 41.72
N ARG A 345 -1.66 9.52 42.85
CA ARG A 345 -1.28 8.55 43.90
C ARG A 345 -2.22 8.57 45.12
N SER A 346 -3.11 9.56 45.24
CA SER A 346 -3.93 9.77 46.44
C SER A 346 -5.39 10.06 46.09
N SER A 347 -6.22 9.03 45.87
CA SER A 347 -7.62 8.96 46.35
C SER A 347 -8.42 7.87 45.64
N ASN A 348 -9.37 7.27 46.36
CA ASN A 348 -10.44 6.39 45.86
C ASN A 348 -11.49 7.16 45.02
N ILE A 349 -11.10 8.21 44.31
CA ILE A 349 -11.97 9.02 43.44
C ILE A 349 -11.22 9.17 42.11
N GLN A 350 -11.92 8.91 41.01
CA GLN A 350 -11.44 9.02 39.63
C GLN A 350 -10.81 10.39 39.36
N GLY A 351 -9.49 10.51 39.56
CA GLY A 351 -8.65 11.65 39.25
C GLY A 351 -7.49 11.20 38.37
N SER A 352 -7.61 11.44 37.07
CA SER A 352 -6.65 11.06 36.04
C SER A 352 -5.28 11.73 36.29
N SER A 353 -4.24 10.93 36.54
CA SER A 353 -2.88 11.43 36.36
C SER A 353 -2.69 11.86 34.89
N TYR A 354 -1.86 12.87 34.58
CA TYR A 354 -1.61 13.26 33.18
C TYR A 354 -1.12 12.09 32.31
N TRP A 355 -0.53 11.05 32.92
CA TRP A 355 -0.21 9.76 32.28
C TRP A 355 -1.42 9.09 31.61
N ASN A 356 -2.61 9.18 32.22
CA ASN A 356 -3.85 8.65 31.68
C ASN A 356 -4.55 9.67 30.77
N ALA A 357 -4.38 10.96 31.05
CA ALA A 357 -5.06 12.03 30.35
C ALA A 357 -4.41 12.33 28.97
N GLY A 358 -3.10 12.57 28.92
CA GLY A 358 -2.35 12.90 27.69
C GLY A 358 -1.92 11.69 26.85
N TYR A 359 -2.50 10.52 27.10
CA TYR A 359 -2.02 9.25 26.56
C TYR A 359 -2.10 9.17 25.02
N HIS A 360 -3.05 9.87 24.41
CA HIS A 360 -3.18 9.95 22.94
C HIS A 360 -1.98 10.64 22.28
N LEU A 361 -1.26 11.52 22.99
CA LEU A 361 0.04 12.04 22.53
C LEU A 361 1.13 10.97 22.69
N ASN A 362 1.19 10.29 23.84
CA ASN A 362 2.19 9.23 24.08
C ASN A 362 2.14 8.13 23.01
N ILE A 363 0.93 7.71 22.61
CA ILE A 363 0.77 6.73 21.52
C ILE A 363 1.27 7.25 20.20
N ARG A 364 0.97 8.50 19.85
CA ARG A 364 1.45 9.10 18.61
C ARG A 364 2.97 9.25 18.59
N LEU A 365 3.59 9.64 19.71
CA LEU A 365 5.05 9.67 19.84
C LEU A 365 5.64 8.27 19.68
N TYR A 366 5.05 7.26 20.33
CA TYR A 366 5.51 5.87 20.22
C TYR A 366 5.34 5.31 18.80
N GLU A 367 4.23 5.63 18.13
CA GLU A 367 3.99 5.29 16.73
C GLU A 367 5.11 5.86 15.84
N ARG A 368 5.53 7.12 16.04
CA ARG A 368 6.67 7.70 15.31
C ARG A 368 7.99 6.97 15.59
N LEU A 369 8.24 6.55 16.83
CA LEU A 369 9.41 5.72 17.14
C LEU A 369 9.38 4.39 16.36
N LEU A 370 8.22 3.73 16.32
CA LEU A 370 8.08 2.47 15.59
C LEU A 370 8.25 2.67 14.08
N PHE A 371 7.81 3.79 13.50
CA PHE A 371 8.03 4.10 12.09
C PHE A 371 9.50 4.33 11.71
N GLY A 372 10.40 4.51 12.67
CA GLY A 372 11.84 4.62 12.41
C GLY A 372 12.55 3.28 12.15
N VAL A 373 11.83 2.14 12.25
CA VAL A 373 12.39 0.82 11.88
C VAL A 373 12.43 0.57 10.37
N PHE A 374 11.68 1.34 9.58
CA PHE A 374 11.63 1.21 8.12
C PHE A 374 12.73 2.04 7.48
N ASP A 375 13.29 1.54 6.38
CA ASP A 375 14.29 2.26 5.61
C ASP A 375 13.67 3.52 4.97
N ILE A 376 14.34 4.67 5.10
CA ILE A 376 13.88 5.95 4.54
C ILE A 376 13.83 5.93 3.01
N LEU A 377 14.72 5.16 2.37
CA LEU A 377 14.81 5.05 0.92
C LEU A 377 13.93 3.94 0.37
N ASP A 378 13.73 2.86 1.12
CA ASP A 378 12.84 1.76 0.80
C ASP A 378 11.89 1.45 1.96
N GLU A 379 10.80 2.19 1.99
CA GLU A 379 9.75 2.12 3.00
C GLU A 379 9.09 0.73 3.15
N GLY A 380 9.31 -0.18 2.19
CA GLY A 380 8.86 -1.56 2.24
C GLY A 380 9.77 -2.50 3.03
N GLN A 381 10.97 -2.05 3.38
CA GLN A 381 11.99 -2.85 4.05
C GLN A 381 12.28 -2.34 5.46
N LEU A 382 12.68 -3.27 6.31
CA LEU A 382 13.21 -2.96 7.63
C LEU A 382 14.71 -2.73 7.54
N ILE A 383 15.22 -1.84 8.38
CA ILE A 383 16.67 -1.67 8.55
C ILE A 383 17.32 -2.97 9.05
N GLU A 384 18.56 -3.22 8.66
CA GLU A 384 19.29 -4.44 9.03
C GLU A 384 19.35 -4.63 10.57
N GLU A 385 19.47 -3.53 11.32
CA GLU A 385 19.60 -3.50 12.77
C GLU A 385 18.29 -3.23 13.52
N HIS A 386 17.12 -3.49 12.90
CA HIS A 386 15.81 -3.15 13.50
C HIS A 386 15.59 -3.81 14.87
N ALA A 387 16.17 -4.98 15.12
CA ALA A 387 16.09 -5.66 16.41
C ALA A 387 16.81 -4.88 17.52
N ASP A 388 17.95 -4.25 17.22
CA ASP A 388 18.68 -3.41 18.17
C ASP A 388 18.03 -2.03 18.32
N TYR A 389 17.48 -1.47 17.24
CA TYR A 389 16.62 -0.29 17.27
C TYR A 389 15.47 -0.46 18.28
N LEU A 390 14.74 -1.58 18.19
CA LEU A 390 13.61 -1.87 19.08
C LEU A 390 14.03 -2.03 20.55
N LYS A 391 15.26 -2.48 20.83
CA LYS A 391 15.79 -2.55 22.21
C LYS A 391 15.98 -1.15 22.80
N LEU A 392 16.42 -0.19 22.00
CA LEU A 392 16.54 1.20 22.44
C LEU A 392 15.17 1.86 22.61
N VAL A 393 14.24 1.62 21.68
CA VAL A 393 12.84 2.07 21.82
C VAL A 393 12.18 1.52 23.08
N LYS A 394 12.51 0.29 23.51
CA LYS A 394 12.00 -0.28 24.76
C LYS A 394 12.32 0.57 26.01
N LEU A 395 13.39 1.36 25.99
CA LEU A 395 13.74 2.24 27.10
C LEU A 395 12.70 3.35 27.30
N THR A 396 11.92 3.71 26.28
CA THR A 396 10.88 4.75 26.37
C THR A 396 9.60 4.27 27.05
N TRP A 397 9.46 2.96 27.32
CA TRP A 397 8.22 2.38 27.86
C TRP A 397 7.83 2.99 29.20
N GLY A 398 8.79 3.22 30.09
CA GLY A 398 8.54 3.88 31.37
C GLY A 398 8.13 5.35 31.23
N THR A 399 8.63 6.06 30.22
CA THR A 399 8.34 7.48 29.95
C THR A 399 7.06 7.69 29.14
N LEU A 400 6.60 6.68 28.39
CA LEU A 400 5.39 6.75 27.57
C LEU A 400 4.22 5.94 28.14
N GLY A 401 4.46 5.10 29.16
CA GLY A 401 3.45 4.21 29.74
C GLY A 401 3.11 3.02 28.84
N ILE A 402 4.07 2.52 28.06
CA ILE A 402 3.86 1.42 27.11
C ILE A 402 4.11 0.08 27.81
N THR A 403 3.12 -0.80 27.78
CA THR A 403 3.27 -2.19 28.21
C THR A 403 3.75 -3.08 27.06
N GLN A 404 4.27 -4.28 27.37
CA GLN A 404 4.63 -5.26 26.34
C GLN A 404 3.45 -5.56 25.40
N LYS A 405 2.25 -5.76 25.95
CA LYS A 405 1.04 -6.02 25.17
C LYS A 405 0.67 -4.85 24.24
N MET A 406 0.82 -3.61 24.71
CA MET A 406 0.60 -2.41 23.89
C MET A 406 1.65 -2.29 22.78
N HIS A 407 2.91 -2.56 23.09
CA HIS A 407 3.97 -2.57 22.08
C HIS A 407 3.70 -3.59 20.98
N ASP A 408 3.40 -4.84 21.34
CA ASP A 408 3.16 -5.89 20.35
C ASP A 408 1.94 -5.52 19.47
N ALA A 409 0.89 -4.91 20.05
CA ALA A 409 -0.25 -4.41 19.28
C ALA A 409 0.10 -3.24 18.36
N LEU A 410 0.79 -2.20 18.87
CA LEU A 410 1.17 -1.00 18.11
C LEU A 410 2.21 -1.31 17.04
N TYR A 411 3.13 -2.24 17.29
CA TYR A 411 4.11 -2.64 16.30
C TYR A 411 3.46 -3.47 15.19
N GLY A 412 2.53 -4.38 15.54
CA GLY A 412 1.70 -5.06 14.54
C GLY A 412 0.87 -4.08 13.70
N TRP A 413 0.32 -3.05 14.33
CA TRP A 413 -0.41 -1.96 13.67
C TRP A 413 0.45 -1.19 12.67
N VAL A 414 1.62 -0.71 13.09
CA VAL A 414 2.54 0.06 12.24
C VAL A 414 3.05 -0.77 11.06
N LEU A 415 3.39 -2.05 11.29
CA LEU A 415 3.74 -3.00 10.23
C LEU A 415 2.58 -3.19 9.24
N PHE A 416 1.35 -3.26 9.73
CA PHE A 416 0.17 -3.39 8.89
C PHE A 416 -0.11 -2.12 8.08
N GLN A 417 -0.04 -0.94 8.69
CA GLN A 417 -0.15 0.34 7.96
C GLN A 417 0.88 0.42 6.84
N GLN A 418 2.14 0.07 7.15
CA GLN A 418 3.21 0.10 6.16
C GLN A 418 3.00 -0.92 5.04
N PHE A 419 2.50 -2.12 5.35
CA PHE A 419 2.07 -3.10 4.36
C PHE A 419 0.97 -2.53 3.44
N VAL A 420 -0.03 -1.84 3.99
CA VAL A 420 -1.13 -1.28 3.20
C VAL A 420 -0.64 -0.24 2.18
N GLU A 421 0.38 0.54 2.54
CA GLU A 421 0.97 1.53 1.64
C GLU A 421 1.92 0.91 0.60
N THR A 422 2.81 0.02 1.04
CA THR A 422 3.91 -0.53 0.22
C THR A 422 3.52 -1.76 -0.58
N LYS A 423 2.52 -2.51 -0.10
CA LYS A 423 2.12 -3.85 -0.57
C LYS A 423 3.20 -4.92 -0.37
N GLU A 424 4.17 -4.67 0.51
CA GLU A 424 5.23 -5.62 0.81
C GLU A 424 4.76 -6.76 1.71
N MET A 425 4.74 -7.96 1.14
CA MET A 425 4.22 -9.17 1.75
C MET A 425 4.91 -9.61 3.06
N PRO A 426 6.25 -9.44 3.24
CA PRO A 426 6.92 -9.75 4.51
C PRO A 426 6.41 -8.93 5.70
N LEU A 427 5.99 -7.68 5.47
CA LEU A 427 5.45 -6.81 6.53
C LEU A 427 4.14 -7.36 7.09
N LEU A 428 3.28 -7.92 6.23
CA LEU A 428 2.05 -8.59 6.66
C LEU A 428 2.32 -9.84 7.50
N ASP A 429 3.35 -10.63 7.16
CA ASP A 429 3.74 -11.81 7.95
C ASP A 429 4.20 -11.41 9.36
N GLN A 430 4.98 -10.33 9.46
CA GLN A 430 5.41 -9.82 10.75
C GLN A 430 4.28 -9.20 11.55
N ALA A 431 3.37 -8.45 10.91
CA ALA A 431 2.17 -7.94 11.56
C ALA A 431 1.33 -9.09 12.15
N ASN A 432 1.11 -10.15 11.37
CA ASN A 432 0.44 -11.37 11.82
C ASN A 432 1.11 -11.98 13.06
N LEU A 433 2.44 -12.05 13.07
CA LEU A 433 3.20 -12.57 14.20
C LEU A 433 2.99 -11.71 15.46
N GLN A 434 2.99 -10.38 15.35
CA GLN A 434 2.77 -9.51 16.50
C GLN A 434 1.34 -9.62 17.04
N VAL A 435 0.33 -9.67 16.16
CA VAL A 435 -1.07 -9.91 16.55
C VAL A 435 -1.21 -11.24 17.29
N GLN A 436 -0.59 -12.30 16.79
CA GLN A 436 -0.59 -13.62 17.46
C GLN A 436 0.05 -13.56 18.85
N LYS A 437 1.15 -12.81 19.02
CA LYS A 437 1.73 -12.61 20.35
C LYS A 437 0.77 -11.93 21.31
N VAL A 438 0.06 -10.87 20.88
CA VAL A 438 -0.94 -10.16 21.70
C VAL A 438 -2.08 -11.09 22.15
N LEU A 439 -2.47 -12.04 21.30
CA LEU A 439 -3.52 -13.02 21.57
C LEU A 439 -3.07 -14.22 22.41
N SER A 440 -1.75 -14.47 22.49
CA SER A 440 -1.22 -15.58 23.30
C SER A 440 -1.41 -15.31 24.80
N THR A 441 -1.75 -16.34 25.58
CA THR A 441 -1.99 -16.27 27.04
C THR A 441 -0.71 -16.04 27.86
N ASN A 442 0.36 -15.53 27.24
CA ASN A 442 1.67 -15.33 27.86
C ASN A 442 1.75 -14.06 28.70
N TYR A 443 0.77 -13.16 28.61
CA TYR A 443 0.64 -12.02 29.51
C TYR A 443 -0.01 -12.52 30.80
N LYS A 444 0.77 -12.60 31.89
CA LYS A 444 0.23 -12.98 33.19
C LYS A 444 -0.80 -11.93 33.62
N GLU A 445 -2.02 -12.37 33.91
CA GLU A 445 -3.15 -11.64 34.53
C GLU A 445 -2.84 -11.17 35.97
N GLY A 446 -1.57 -10.92 36.30
CA GLY A 446 -1.11 -10.59 37.65
C GLY A 446 -0.57 -9.16 37.73
N ASN A 447 -1.26 -8.31 38.49
CA ASN A 447 -0.90 -6.95 38.92
C ASN A 447 -0.79 -5.84 37.86
N GLU A 448 -0.63 -6.13 36.56
CA GLU A 448 -0.63 -5.11 35.50
C GLU A 448 -2.05 -4.59 35.14
N GLU A 449 -3.10 -5.32 35.52
CA GLU A 449 -4.49 -4.92 35.32
C GLU A 449 -4.88 -3.64 36.09
N GLN A 450 -4.17 -3.30 37.17
CA GLN A 450 -4.42 -2.05 37.91
C GLN A 450 -3.92 -0.80 37.16
N PHE A 451 -3.00 -0.95 36.19
CA PHE A 451 -2.62 0.13 35.26
C PHE A 451 -3.36 0.05 33.92
N THR A 452 -4.16 -0.99 33.72
CA THR A 452 -5.02 -1.18 32.53
C THR A 452 -6.33 -0.42 32.71
N TYR A 453 -6.27 0.84 33.16
CA TYR A 453 -7.38 1.78 33.02
C TYR A 453 -7.35 2.33 31.59
N THR A 454 -7.92 1.49 30.74
CA THR A 454 -8.39 1.61 29.37
C THR A 454 -8.19 2.96 28.70
N ILE A 455 -7.16 3.02 27.85
CA ILE A 455 -7.02 4.03 26.82
C ILE A 455 -8.19 3.87 25.88
N MET A 456 -9.20 4.73 26.03
CA MET A 456 -10.40 4.66 25.24
C MET A 456 -10.18 5.38 23.92
N CYS A 457 -10.24 4.62 22.84
CA CYS A 457 -10.41 5.13 21.50
C CYS A 457 -11.90 5.24 21.20
N THR A 458 -12.31 6.30 20.50
CA THR A 458 -13.69 6.52 20.11
C THR A 458 -13.84 6.23 18.62
N ASN A 459 -14.56 5.14 18.33
CA ASN A 459 -14.88 4.74 16.96
C ASN A 459 -16.38 4.92 16.73
N THR A 460 -16.79 5.22 15.51
CA THR A 460 -18.21 5.28 15.15
C THR A 460 -18.63 3.99 14.45
N GLU A 461 -19.73 3.39 14.89
CA GLU A 461 -20.38 2.27 14.24
C GLU A 461 -21.84 2.61 14.01
N ASN A 462 -22.28 2.67 12.75
CA ASN A 462 -23.68 2.94 12.39
C ASN A 462 -24.27 4.19 13.08
N GLY A 463 -23.44 5.23 13.32
CA GLY A 463 -23.83 6.46 14.00
C GLY A 463 -23.75 6.43 15.53
N THR A 464 -23.40 5.30 16.14
CA THR A 464 -23.17 5.17 17.59
C THR A 464 -21.69 5.22 17.93
N GLU A 465 -21.34 5.96 18.99
CA GLU A 465 -19.96 6.06 19.49
C GLU A 465 -19.64 4.85 20.36
N ILE A 466 -18.66 4.04 19.93
CA ILE A 466 -18.17 2.88 20.66
C ILE A 466 -16.82 3.24 21.24
N LYS A 467 -16.69 3.06 22.57
CA LYS A 467 -15.43 3.22 23.26
C LYS A 467 -14.71 1.88 23.31
N LEU A 468 -13.53 1.81 22.72
CA LEU A 468 -12.70 0.61 22.64
C LEU A 468 -11.37 0.84 23.36
N SER A 469 -10.80 -0.19 23.96
CA SER A 469 -9.39 -0.13 24.37
C SER A 469 -8.49 0.03 23.14
N LEU A 470 -7.28 0.59 23.31
CA LEU A 470 -6.30 0.73 22.22
C LEU A 470 -6.09 -0.58 21.43
N VAL A 471 -5.93 -1.71 22.12
CA VAL A 471 -5.72 -3.02 21.47
C VAL A 471 -6.96 -3.42 20.66
N GLN A 472 -8.17 -3.23 21.21
CA GLN A 472 -9.41 -3.48 20.49
C GLN A 472 -9.59 -2.54 19.29
N ALA A 473 -9.21 -1.26 19.40
CA ALA A 473 -9.28 -0.30 18.32
C ALA A 473 -8.31 -0.65 17.17
N ILE A 474 -7.09 -1.10 17.49
CA ILE A 474 -6.12 -1.62 16.52
C ILE A 474 -6.70 -2.83 15.79
N PHE A 475 -7.17 -3.83 16.56
CA PHE A 475 -7.75 -5.04 15.99
C PHE A 475 -8.99 -4.74 15.14
N ARG A 476 -9.86 -3.84 15.59
CA ARG A 476 -11.00 -3.39 14.80
C ARG A 476 -10.58 -2.74 13.49
N SER A 477 -9.57 -1.88 13.51
CA SER A 477 -9.09 -1.18 12.32
C SER A 477 -8.48 -2.14 11.29
N ILE A 478 -7.64 -3.07 11.75
CA ILE A 478 -7.07 -4.12 10.89
C ILE A 478 -8.19 -5.00 10.30
N ASN A 479 -9.14 -5.42 11.14
CA ASN A 479 -10.23 -6.29 10.71
C ASN A 479 -11.13 -5.59 9.69
N LEU A 480 -11.52 -4.34 9.91
CA LEU A 480 -12.37 -3.59 8.97
C LEU A 480 -11.70 -3.47 7.59
N TRP A 481 -10.40 -3.22 7.57
CA TRP A 481 -9.64 -3.15 6.32
C TRP A 481 -9.56 -4.51 5.59
N CYS A 482 -9.41 -5.61 6.35
CA CYS A 482 -9.40 -6.95 5.79
C CYS A 482 -10.79 -7.34 5.28
N ASP A 483 -11.81 -7.13 6.11
CA ASP A 483 -13.21 -7.46 5.87
C ASP A 483 -13.73 -6.80 4.59
N THR A 484 -13.47 -5.51 4.38
CA THR A 484 -13.85 -4.79 3.16
C THR A 484 -13.29 -5.41 1.88
N ARG A 485 -12.09 -6.01 1.92
CA ARG A 485 -11.47 -6.68 0.77
C ARG A 485 -11.92 -8.12 0.60
N LEU A 486 -12.13 -8.82 1.72
CA LEU A 486 -12.56 -10.21 1.72
C LEU A 486 -14.05 -10.35 1.35
N GLN A 487 -14.87 -9.32 1.60
CA GLN A 487 -16.28 -9.32 1.14
C GLN A 487 -16.43 -9.27 -0.40
N ASP A 488 -15.43 -8.80 -1.15
CA ASP A 488 -15.39 -8.88 -2.62
C ASP A 488 -13.99 -9.29 -3.09
N TYR A 489 -13.54 -10.48 -2.66
CA TYR A 489 -12.20 -10.95 -3.00
C TYR A 489 -12.03 -11.21 -4.51
N HIS A 490 -13.11 -11.53 -5.22
CA HIS A 490 -13.09 -11.69 -6.68
C HIS A 490 -12.65 -10.40 -7.41
N LEU A 491 -12.93 -9.22 -6.84
CA LEU A 491 -12.47 -7.93 -7.35
C LEU A 491 -11.03 -7.61 -6.90
N HIS A 492 -10.72 -7.86 -5.63
CA HIS A 492 -9.50 -7.33 -5.01
C HIS A 492 -8.24 -8.19 -5.19
N PHE A 493 -8.39 -9.49 -5.45
CA PHE A 493 -7.25 -10.41 -5.53
C PHE A 493 -7.09 -11.00 -6.92
N SER A 494 -5.87 -10.93 -7.46
CA SER A 494 -5.51 -11.61 -8.72
C SER A 494 -5.30 -13.12 -8.52
N GLU A 495 -4.97 -13.85 -9.58
CA GLU A 495 -4.74 -15.30 -9.61
C GLU A 495 -3.60 -15.80 -8.69
N LYS A 496 -2.93 -14.93 -7.91
CA LYS A 496 -1.88 -15.30 -6.96
C LYS A 496 -2.48 -15.53 -5.56
N PRO A 497 -2.70 -16.79 -5.13
CA PRO A 497 -3.44 -17.11 -3.89
C PRO A 497 -2.67 -16.78 -2.60
N VAL A 498 -1.37 -16.50 -2.69
CA VAL A 498 -0.50 -16.28 -1.52
C VAL A 498 -0.93 -15.05 -0.72
N PHE A 499 -1.25 -13.95 -1.40
CA PHE A 499 -1.71 -12.73 -0.75
C PHE A 499 -3.06 -12.94 -0.07
N PHE A 500 -4.01 -13.55 -0.80
CA PHE A 500 -5.33 -13.89 -0.30
C PHE A 500 -5.26 -14.74 0.97
N ARG A 501 -4.47 -15.82 0.97
CA ARG A 501 -4.29 -16.70 2.14
C ARG A 501 -3.82 -15.95 3.37
N ARG A 502 -2.83 -15.06 3.21
CA ARG A 502 -2.28 -14.30 4.34
C ARG A 502 -3.29 -13.31 4.90
N LEU A 503 -4.13 -12.71 4.04
CA LEU A 503 -5.16 -11.79 4.51
C LEU A 503 -6.31 -12.51 5.21
N VAL A 504 -6.77 -13.65 4.69
CA VAL A 504 -7.76 -14.51 5.37
C VAL A 504 -7.23 -14.93 6.74
N SER A 505 -5.95 -15.33 6.83
CA SER A 505 -5.33 -15.66 8.12
C SER A 505 -5.33 -14.49 9.09
N MET A 506 -4.97 -13.27 8.65
CA MET A 506 -5.00 -12.07 9.50
C MET A 506 -6.42 -11.79 9.98
N ASP A 507 -7.39 -11.81 9.06
CA ASP A 507 -8.80 -11.53 9.37
C ASP A 507 -9.37 -12.50 10.41
N LEU A 508 -9.13 -13.80 10.24
CA LEU A 508 -9.62 -14.82 11.17
C LEU A 508 -8.94 -14.73 12.55
N VAL A 509 -7.70 -14.25 12.61
CA VAL A 509 -6.99 -14.02 13.87
C VAL A 509 -7.58 -12.82 14.61
N VAL A 510 -7.75 -11.70 13.91
CA VAL A 510 -8.20 -10.44 14.51
C VAL A 510 -9.72 -10.42 14.75
N GLY A 511 -10.50 -11.02 13.85
CA GLY A 511 -11.96 -11.08 13.88
C GLY A 511 -12.52 -11.83 15.10
N ARG A 512 -11.72 -12.73 15.71
CA ARG A 512 -12.04 -13.40 16.98
C ARG A 512 -12.19 -12.45 18.17
N HIS A 513 -11.60 -11.25 18.10
CA HIS A 513 -11.67 -10.24 19.16
C HIS A 513 -12.71 -9.13 18.88
N ASN A 514 -13.35 -9.14 17.71
CA ASN A 514 -14.32 -8.13 17.27
C ASN A 514 -15.75 -8.66 17.17
N THR A 515 -16.11 -9.72 17.90
CA THR A 515 -17.42 -10.41 17.81
C THR A 515 -18.58 -9.60 18.41
N ALA A 516 -18.78 -8.38 17.92
CA ALA A 516 -19.99 -7.59 18.08
C ALA A 516 -20.87 -7.62 16.80
N THR A 517 -20.33 -8.04 15.66
CA THR A 517 -21.02 -8.00 14.35
C THR A 517 -21.69 -9.29 13.90
N PHE A 518 -21.52 -10.40 14.63
CA PHE A 518 -22.27 -11.63 14.37
C PHE A 518 -23.30 -11.81 15.48
N ASN A 519 -24.54 -11.38 15.22
CA ASN A 519 -25.68 -11.90 15.96
C ASN A 519 -25.77 -13.40 15.65
N GLU A 520 -25.15 -14.22 16.51
CA GLU A 520 -25.73 -15.41 17.14
C GLU A 520 -24.65 -16.33 17.76
N VAL A 521 -25.00 -16.83 18.95
CA VAL A 521 -24.39 -17.90 19.75
C VAL A 521 -23.00 -17.66 20.35
N LYS A 522 -23.00 -17.25 21.63
CA LYS A 522 -21.92 -17.54 22.59
C LYS A 522 -21.76 -19.06 22.73
N VAL A 523 -20.94 -19.70 21.90
CA VAL A 523 -20.44 -21.05 22.18
C VAL A 523 -19.10 -20.92 22.91
N LYS A 524 -19.12 -21.21 24.21
CA LYS A 524 -17.90 -21.36 25.02
C LYS A 524 -17.42 -22.81 24.91
N SER A 525 -16.61 -23.12 23.90
CA SER A 525 -15.77 -24.32 23.86
C SER A 525 -14.59 -24.10 22.89
N SER A 526 -13.52 -24.89 23.03
CA SER A 526 -12.35 -24.85 22.13
C SER A 526 -12.71 -25.14 20.66
N ASP A 527 -13.84 -25.81 20.40
CA ASP A 527 -14.39 -26.08 19.07
C ASP A 527 -15.11 -24.87 18.45
N ALA A 528 -15.45 -23.85 19.24
CA ALA A 528 -16.11 -22.63 18.76
C ALA A 528 -15.22 -21.77 17.85
N SER A 529 -13.88 -21.91 17.92
CA SER A 529 -12.95 -21.13 17.09
C SER A 529 -12.90 -21.63 15.65
N ALA A 530 -12.98 -22.95 15.43
CA ALA A 530 -13.06 -23.53 14.09
C ALA A 530 -14.43 -23.22 13.47
N ASP A 531 -15.49 -23.32 14.27
CA ASP A 531 -16.85 -23.01 13.85
C ASP A 531 -17.02 -21.52 13.46
N ALA A 532 -16.49 -20.59 14.26
CA ALA A 532 -16.50 -19.16 13.93
C ALA A 532 -15.70 -18.82 12.66
N ALA A 533 -14.57 -19.49 12.42
CA ALA A 533 -13.79 -19.31 11.21
C ALA A 533 -14.55 -19.84 9.98
N ALA A 534 -15.18 -21.00 10.09
CA ALA A 534 -16.02 -21.57 9.03
C ALA A 534 -17.24 -20.69 8.71
N VAL A 535 -17.84 -20.05 9.72
CA VAL A 535 -18.94 -19.08 9.53
C VAL A 535 -18.46 -17.83 8.79
N ARG A 536 -17.33 -17.22 9.19
CA ARG A 536 -16.76 -16.06 8.49
C ARG A 536 -16.39 -16.38 7.05
N VAL A 537 -15.74 -17.52 6.81
CA VAL A 537 -15.38 -17.95 5.46
C VAL A 537 -16.62 -18.10 4.58
N ARG A 538 -17.69 -18.73 5.09
CA ARG A 538 -18.95 -18.84 4.35
C ARG A 538 -19.56 -17.49 4.02
N PHE A 539 -19.51 -16.56 4.97
CA PHE A 539 -19.97 -15.18 4.77
C PHE A 539 -19.19 -14.50 3.63
N TYR A 540 -17.86 -14.64 3.60
CA TYR A 540 -17.03 -14.07 2.53
C TYR A 540 -17.29 -14.70 1.17
N VAL A 541 -17.38 -16.03 1.09
CA VAL A 541 -17.70 -16.72 -0.16
C VAL A 541 -19.03 -16.21 -0.70
N LYS A 542 -20.07 -16.19 0.14
CA LYS A 542 -21.39 -15.69 -0.26
C LYS A 542 -21.33 -14.24 -0.75
N ARG A 543 -20.80 -13.32 0.06
CA ARG A 543 -20.76 -11.89 -0.25
C ARG A 543 -19.94 -11.60 -1.52
N SER A 544 -18.82 -12.29 -1.69
CA SER A 544 -17.97 -12.07 -2.85
C SER A 544 -18.58 -12.65 -4.13
N LEU A 545 -19.27 -13.78 -4.05
CA LEU A 545 -20.01 -14.32 -5.18
C LEU A 545 -21.17 -13.39 -5.55
N GLU A 546 -21.98 -12.94 -4.58
CA GLU A 546 -23.07 -11.98 -4.81
C GLU A 546 -22.54 -10.70 -5.50
N ALA A 547 -21.42 -10.14 -5.03
CA ALA A 547 -20.80 -8.97 -5.64
C ALA A 547 -20.29 -9.24 -7.07
N ALA A 548 -19.67 -10.41 -7.31
CA ALA A 548 -19.21 -10.80 -8.64
C ALA A 548 -20.38 -11.02 -9.62
N LEU A 549 -21.45 -11.65 -9.16
CA LEU A 549 -22.66 -11.90 -9.92
C LEU A 549 -23.36 -10.59 -10.29
N GLN A 550 -23.51 -9.67 -9.34
CA GLN A 550 -24.07 -8.33 -9.60
C GLN A 550 -23.28 -7.59 -10.70
N ARG A 551 -21.94 -7.62 -10.63
CA ARG A 551 -21.08 -7.01 -11.68
C ARG A 551 -21.31 -7.63 -13.06
N VAL A 552 -21.58 -8.93 -13.14
CA VAL A 552 -21.92 -9.59 -14.40
C VAL A 552 -23.31 -9.14 -14.88
N GLU A 553 -24.32 -9.10 -14.01
CA GLU A 553 -25.66 -8.65 -14.40
C GLU A 553 -25.70 -7.21 -14.92
N ASP A 554 -24.94 -6.31 -14.30
CA ASP A 554 -24.88 -4.91 -14.71
C ASP A 554 -24.31 -4.76 -16.13
N THR A 555 -23.48 -5.70 -16.58
CA THR A 555 -22.79 -5.65 -17.88
C THR A 555 -23.43 -6.55 -18.95
N ILE A 556 -24.21 -7.55 -18.55
CA ILE A 556 -24.63 -8.62 -19.46
C ILE A 556 -25.53 -8.17 -20.61
N ASN A 557 -26.40 -7.20 -20.35
CA ASN A 557 -27.30 -6.66 -21.37
C ASN A 557 -26.53 -5.88 -22.45
N LEU A 558 -25.42 -5.25 -22.07
CA LEU A 558 -24.55 -4.55 -23.01
C LEU A 558 -23.75 -5.56 -23.86
N ILE A 559 -23.19 -6.58 -23.22
CA ILE A 559 -22.42 -7.64 -23.88
C ILE A 559 -23.32 -8.43 -24.84
N SER A 560 -24.54 -8.75 -24.44
CA SER A 560 -25.53 -9.43 -25.29
C SER A 560 -25.84 -8.67 -26.58
N LYS A 561 -26.03 -7.35 -26.49
CA LYS A 561 -26.23 -6.48 -27.66
C LYS A 561 -25.00 -6.42 -28.56
N MET A 562 -23.80 -6.46 -27.99
CA MET A 562 -22.55 -6.40 -28.73
C MET A 562 -22.19 -7.72 -29.43
N GLU A 563 -22.40 -8.86 -28.76
CA GLU A 563 -22.07 -10.19 -29.28
C GLU A 563 -23.20 -10.85 -30.08
N GLY A 564 -24.42 -10.30 -30.03
CA GLY A 564 -25.59 -10.88 -30.68
C GLY A 564 -26.00 -12.24 -30.10
N LYS A 565 -25.65 -12.51 -28.83
CA LYS A 565 -25.96 -13.75 -28.13
C LYS A 565 -27.04 -13.54 -27.07
N HIS A 566 -27.82 -14.57 -26.81
CA HIS A 566 -28.84 -14.55 -25.76
C HIS A 566 -28.24 -14.26 -24.37
N PRO A 567 -28.82 -13.33 -23.56
CA PRO A 567 -28.29 -12.98 -22.24
C PRO A 567 -28.08 -14.16 -21.30
N LEU A 568 -28.99 -15.14 -21.28
CA LEU A 568 -28.86 -16.34 -20.43
C LEU A 568 -27.72 -17.28 -20.84
N ALA A 569 -27.38 -17.34 -22.14
CA ALA A 569 -26.25 -18.14 -22.61
C ALA A 569 -24.92 -17.48 -22.22
N LEU A 570 -24.86 -16.14 -22.35
CA LEU A 570 -23.74 -15.35 -21.85
C LEU A 570 -23.59 -15.46 -20.34
N LEU A 571 -24.71 -15.45 -19.60
CA LEU A 571 -24.71 -15.52 -18.14
C LEU A 571 -24.07 -16.82 -17.69
N ALA A 572 -24.48 -17.95 -18.28
CA ALA A 572 -23.87 -19.24 -17.99
C ALA A 572 -22.36 -19.25 -18.27
N SER A 573 -21.92 -18.62 -19.36
CA SER A 573 -20.50 -18.55 -19.70
C SER A 573 -19.69 -17.69 -18.73
N GLU A 574 -20.23 -16.57 -18.24
CA GLU A 574 -19.57 -15.72 -17.24
C GLU A 574 -19.56 -16.35 -15.85
N LEU A 575 -20.66 -16.98 -15.44
CA LEU A 575 -20.72 -17.74 -14.18
C LEU A 575 -19.72 -18.89 -14.17
N ARG A 576 -19.53 -19.55 -15.32
CA ARG A 576 -18.49 -20.57 -15.46
C ARG A 576 -17.10 -20.00 -15.23
N LYS A 577 -16.77 -18.82 -15.77
CA LYS A 577 -15.48 -18.16 -15.50
C LYS A 577 -15.29 -17.81 -14.03
N ILE A 578 -16.37 -17.35 -13.36
CA ILE A 578 -16.35 -17.09 -11.91
C ILE A 578 -16.08 -18.40 -11.16
N ALA A 579 -16.78 -19.48 -11.51
CA ALA A 579 -16.60 -20.80 -10.90
C ALA A 579 -15.18 -21.35 -11.10
N GLU A 580 -14.64 -21.26 -12.33
CA GLU A 580 -13.28 -21.67 -12.65
C GLU A 580 -12.26 -20.94 -11.77
N ARG A 581 -12.41 -19.64 -11.59
CA ARG A 581 -11.54 -18.85 -10.71
C ARG A 581 -11.74 -19.16 -9.22
N GLU A 582 -12.98 -19.30 -8.78
CA GLU A 582 -13.33 -19.64 -7.40
C GLU A 582 -12.68 -20.97 -6.99
N LEU A 583 -12.86 -22.00 -7.80
CA LEU A 583 -12.44 -23.35 -7.50
C LEU A 583 -10.93 -23.54 -7.66
N SER A 584 -10.27 -22.81 -8.58
CA SER A 584 -8.83 -22.94 -8.82
C SER A 584 -7.96 -22.06 -7.91
N VAL A 585 -8.42 -20.86 -7.54
CA VAL A 585 -7.59 -19.87 -6.82
C VAL A 585 -8.01 -19.74 -5.35
N PHE A 586 -9.31 -19.66 -5.07
CA PHE A 586 -9.81 -19.24 -3.76
C PHE A 586 -10.21 -20.43 -2.88
N SER A 587 -10.97 -21.38 -3.42
CA SER A 587 -11.43 -22.58 -2.71
C SER A 587 -10.27 -23.39 -2.08
N PRO A 588 -9.12 -23.64 -2.73
CA PRO A 588 -8.02 -24.37 -2.11
C PRO A 588 -7.44 -23.67 -0.87
N VAL A 589 -7.54 -22.34 -0.82
CA VAL A 589 -7.15 -21.54 0.34
C VAL A 589 -8.21 -21.61 1.43
N LEU A 590 -9.48 -21.43 1.07
CA LEU A 590 -10.60 -21.38 2.01
C LEU A 590 -10.89 -22.74 2.67
N CYS A 591 -10.61 -23.84 1.96
CA CYS A 591 -10.75 -25.21 2.47
C CYS A 591 -9.90 -25.49 3.71
N GLN A 592 -8.87 -24.70 3.99
CA GLN A 592 -8.08 -24.80 5.22
C GLN A 592 -8.90 -24.50 6.49
N TRP A 593 -9.96 -23.70 6.36
CA TRP A 593 -10.84 -23.32 7.48
C TRP A 593 -12.27 -23.85 7.30
N ARG A 594 -12.68 -24.16 6.06
CA ARG A 594 -14.01 -24.69 5.74
C ARG A 594 -13.93 -25.69 4.58
N PRO A 595 -13.88 -27.00 4.83
CA PRO A 595 -13.69 -28.02 3.79
C PRO A 595 -14.73 -28.00 2.66
N ASP A 596 -15.96 -27.59 2.93
CA ASP A 596 -17.07 -27.51 1.97
C ASP A 596 -17.13 -26.17 1.20
N ALA A 597 -16.14 -25.27 1.34
CA ALA A 597 -16.21 -23.93 0.74
C ALA A 597 -16.42 -23.94 -0.79
N GLY A 598 -15.73 -24.83 -1.51
CA GLY A 598 -15.87 -24.95 -2.97
C GLY A 598 -17.22 -25.56 -3.41
N ILE A 599 -17.75 -26.50 -2.63
CA ILE A 599 -19.09 -27.09 -2.86
C ILE A 599 -20.14 -26.00 -2.64
N PHE A 600 -20.05 -25.27 -1.52
CA PHE A 600 -20.94 -24.16 -1.20
C PHE A 600 -20.96 -23.10 -2.31
N ALA A 601 -19.79 -22.72 -2.84
CA ALA A 601 -19.71 -21.80 -3.96
C ALA A 601 -20.40 -22.34 -5.22
N SER A 602 -20.18 -23.62 -5.54
CA SER A 602 -20.75 -24.27 -6.72
C SER A 602 -22.28 -24.37 -6.65
N VAL A 603 -22.82 -24.75 -5.49
CA VAL A 603 -24.26 -24.79 -5.25
C VAL A 603 -24.87 -23.38 -5.36
N HIS A 604 -24.21 -22.37 -4.79
CA HIS A 604 -24.70 -21.00 -4.85
C HIS A 604 -24.77 -20.46 -6.29
N LEU A 605 -23.73 -20.71 -7.10
CA LEU A 605 -23.72 -20.34 -8.52
C LEU A 605 -24.78 -21.10 -9.33
N HIS A 606 -24.98 -22.38 -9.04
CA HIS A 606 -25.99 -23.20 -9.70
C HIS A 606 -27.41 -22.71 -9.39
N GLN A 607 -27.73 -22.45 -8.12
CA GLN A 607 -29.03 -21.92 -7.70
C GLN A 607 -29.31 -20.56 -8.35
N TYR A 608 -28.33 -19.65 -8.32
CA TYR A 608 -28.48 -18.31 -8.90
C TYR A 608 -28.80 -18.33 -10.40
N TYR A 609 -28.14 -19.22 -11.16
CA TYR A 609 -28.46 -19.39 -12.58
C TYR A 609 -29.80 -20.08 -12.78
N GLY A 610 -30.10 -21.11 -11.98
CA GLY A 610 -31.35 -21.87 -12.05
C GLY A 610 -32.59 -21.00 -11.86
N GLU A 611 -32.57 -20.07 -10.92
CA GLU A 611 -33.66 -19.10 -10.68
C GLU A 611 -33.95 -18.24 -11.92
N ARG A 612 -32.91 -17.87 -12.68
CA ARG A 612 -33.04 -17.06 -13.92
C ARG A 612 -33.36 -17.90 -15.15
N LEU A 613 -32.92 -19.16 -15.16
CA LEU A 613 -33.17 -20.11 -16.23
C LEU A 613 -34.62 -20.60 -16.19
N LYS A 614 -35.22 -20.77 -15.01
CA LYS A 614 -36.54 -21.38 -14.84
C LYS A 614 -37.65 -20.71 -15.67
N PRO A 615 -37.82 -19.37 -15.68
CA PRO A 615 -38.84 -18.72 -16.52
C PRO A 615 -38.63 -18.97 -18.02
N PHE A 616 -37.38 -19.12 -18.46
CA PHE A 616 -37.06 -19.44 -19.86
C PHE A 616 -37.42 -20.89 -20.21
N LEU A 617 -37.27 -21.81 -19.26
CA LEU A 617 -37.62 -23.22 -19.44
C LEU A 617 -39.14 -23.47 -19.47
N ASP A 618 -39.93 -22.63 -18.81
CA ASP A 618 -41.39 -22.77 -18.75
C ASP A 618 -42.08 -22.37 -20.08
N ASP A 619 -41.47 -21.49 -20.89
CA ASP A 619 -42.04 -20.94 -22.15
C ASP A 619 -41.12 -21.16 -23.37
N ILE A 620 -40.41 -22.30 -23.40
CA ILE A 620 -39.41 -22.55 -24.42
C ILE A 620 -40.02 -23.06 -25.74
N SER A 621 -39.58 -22.48 -26.86
CA SER A 621 -39.83 -22.97 -28.21
C SER A 621 -38.51 -23.24 -28.94
N PHE A 622 -38.54 -24.08 -29.97
CA PHE A 622 -37.31 -24.41 -30.71
C PHE A 622 -36.79 -23.18 -31.48
N SER A 623 -35.64 -22.66 -31.08
CA SER A 623 -34.93 -21.54 -31.72
C SER A 623 -33.42 -21.68 -31.57
N GLU A 624 -32.63 -20.94 -32.38
CA GLU A 624 -31.17 -20.94 -32.24
C GLU A 624 -30.73 -20.40 -30.87
N ASP A 625 -31.44 -19.41 -30.33
CA ASP A 625 -31.24 -18.90 -28.98
C ASP A 625 -31.51 -19.97 -27.91
N ALA A 626 -32.60 -20.73 -28.05
CA ALA A 626 -32.92 -21.85 -27.15
C ALA A 626 -31.82 -22.91 -27.14
N ILE A 627 -31.29 -23.28 -28.30
CA ILE A 627 -30.16 -24.23 -28.39
C ILE A 627 -28.93 -23.68 -27.66
N SER A 628 -28.61 -22.40 -27.88
CA SER A 628 -27.46 -21.76 -27.24
C SER A 628 -27.60 -21.71 -25.71
N VAL A 629 -28.79 -21.39 -25.19
CA VAL A 629 -29.06 -21.30 -23.75
C VAL A 629 -29.03 -22.67 -23.11
N LEU A 630 -29.71 -23.67 -23.69
CA LEU A 630 -29.73 -25.03 -23.15
C LEU A 630 -28.34 -25.67 -23.16
N SER A 631 -27.55 -25.46 -24.22
CA SER A 631 -26.16 -25.93 -24.29
C SER A 631 -25.29 -25.28 -23.22
N ALA A 632 -25.36 -23.95 -23.08
CA ALA A 632 -24.59 -23.23 -22.07
C ALA A 632 -24.99 -23.62 -20.63
N ALA A 633 -26.28 -23.78 -20.38
CA ALA A 633 -26.82 -24.26 -19.10
C ALA A 633 -26.32 -25.66 -18.75
N HIS A 634 -26.31 -26.58 -19.73
CA HIS A 634 -25.82 -27.94 -19.55
C HIS A 634 -24.33 -27.97 -19.23
N LEU A 635 -23.53 -27.18 -19.97
CA LEU A 635 -22.09 -27.08 -19.74
C LEU A 635 -21.75 -26.50 -18.36
N LEU A 636 -22.51 -25.49 -17.91
CA LEU A 636 -22.36 -24.91 -16.58
C LEU A 636 -22.68 -25.93 -15.49
N GLU A 637 -23.85 -26.55 -15.55
CA GLU A 637 -24.28 -27.57 -14.57
C GLU A 637 -23.29 -28.73 -14.50
N HIS A 638 -22.87 -29.25 -15.66
CA HIS A 638 -21.88 -30.31 -15.73
C HIS A 638 -20.56 -29.87 -15.07
N TYR A 639 -20.10 -28.64 -15.32
CA TYR A 639 -18.86 -28.15 -14.75
C TYR A 639 -18.93 -28.05 -13.21
N LEU A 640 -19.98 -27.42 -12.68
CA LEU A 640 -20.16 -27.21 -11.24
C LEU A 640 -20.24 -28.53 -10.46
N ILE A 641 -20.96 -29.52 -11.01
CA ILE A 641 -21.09 -30.84 -10.38
C ILE A 641 -19.76 -31.61 -10.43
N ARG A 642 -19.10 -31.65 -11.59
CA ARG A 642 -17.81 -32.34 -11.74
C ARG A 642 -16.76 -31.75 -10.81
N ALA A 643 -16.69 -30.42 -10.74
CA ALA A 643 -15.73 -29.75 -9.87
C ALA A 643 -16.01 -30.03 -8.39
N SER A 644 -17.29 -30.01 -7.98
CA SER A 644 -17.69 -30.35 -6.60
C SER A 644 -17.30 -31.78 -6.22
N ASN A 645 -17.52 -32.76 -7.12
CA ASN A 645 -17.16 -34.15 -6.87
C ASN A 645 -15.63 -34.36 -6.79
N SER A 646 -14.83 -33.62 -7.57
CA SER A 646 -13.37 -33.72 -7.51
C SER A 646 -12.78 -33.20 -6.18
N ILE A 647 -13.43 -32.21 -5.57
CA ILE A 647 -13.01 -31.65 -4.27
C ILE A 647 -13.36 -32.61 -3.12
N ASP A 648 -14.40 -33.43 -3.29
CA ASP A 648 -14.88 -34.39 -2.29
C ASP A 648 -14.01 -35.66 -2.23
N GLU A 649 -13.48 -36.12 -3.38
CA GLU A 649 -12.54 -37.25 -3.46
C GLU A 649 -11.20 -36.97 -2.75
N GLU A 650 -10.72 -35.72 -2.74
CA GLU A 650 -9.50 -35.33 -2.00
C GLU A 650 -9.73 -35.20 -0.49
N ASN A 651 -10.96 -34.93 -0.04
CA ASN A 651 -11.30 -34.64 1.36
C ASN A 651 -11.99 -35.80 2.11
N GLY A 652 -12.35 -36.89 1.42
CA GLY A 652 -12.83 -38.13 2.04
C GLY A 652 -14.31 -38.16 2.47
N VAL A 653 -15.15 -37.25 1.96
CA VAL A 653 -16.57 -37.10 2.35
C VAL A 653 -17.54 -37.47 1.20
N GLY A 654 -17.13 -38.44 0.38
CA GLY A 654 -17.59 -38.75 -0.99
C GLY A 654 -19.07 -39.06 -1.30
N LEU A 655 -20.07 -38.51 -0.60
CA LEU A 655 -21.50 -38.81 -0.85
C LEU A 655 -22.47 -37.62 -0.67
N LEU A 656 -22.02 -36.45 -0.18
CA LEU A 656 -22.93 -35.35 0.17
C LEU A 656 -23.27 -34.42 -1.01
N SER A 657 -22.39 -34.23 -1.99
CA SER A 657 -22.58 -33.18 -3.01
C SER A 657 -23.76 -33.37 -3.95
N ILE A 658 -24.16 -34.59 -4.32
CA ILE A 658 -25.23 -34.80 -5.32
C ILE A 658 -26.62 -34.42 -4.78
N GLN A 659 -26.82 -34.51 -3.46
CA GLN A 659 -28.11 -34.13 -2.84
C GLN A 659 -28.33 -32.62 -2.78
N GLU A 660 -27.28 -31.80 -2.94
CA GLU A 660 -27.39 -30.34 -2.82
C GLU A 660 -27.76 -29.62 -4.13
N PHE A 661 -27.72 -30.33 -5.28
CA PHE A 661 -28.06 -29.77 -6.59
C PHE A 661 -29.46 -30.18 -7.06
N ASP A 662 -30.32 -29.20 -7.29
CA ASP A 662 -31.59 -29.37 -7.98
C ASP A 662 -31.39 -29.29 -9.50
N PHE A 663 -31.01 -30.42 -10.11
CA PHE A 663 -30.69 -30.49 -11.54
C PHE A 663 -31.70 -29.76 -12.43
N TYR A 664 -31.22 -29.00 -13.43
CA TYR A 664 -32.05 -28.25 -14.38
C TYR A 664 -32.91 -29.14 -15.28
N GLN A 665 -32.64 -30.46 -15.33
CA GLN A 665 -33.38 -31.44 -16.13
C GLN A 665 -33.45 -31.09 -17.62
N ILE A 666 -32.41 -30.44 -18.17
CA ILE A 666 -32.37 -29.96 -19.57
C ILE A 666 -32.74 -31.05 -20.57
N HIS A 667 -32.30 -32.29 -20.35
CA HIS A 667 -32.67 -33.44 -21.21
C HIS A 667 -34.18 -33.72 -21.24
N LYS A 668 -34.88 -33.60 -20.10
CA LYS A 668 -36.33 -33.85 -20.05
C LYS A 668 -37.12 -32.78 -20.81
N ILE A 669 -36.64 -31.54 -20.80
CA ILE A 669 -37.30 -30.38 -21.42
C ILE A 669 -36.98 -30.31 -22.92
N SER A 670 -35.70 -30.50 -23.30
CA SER A 670 -35.26 -30.41 -24.70
C SER A 670 -35.79 -31.54 -25.58
N ARG A 671 -35.98 -32.75 -25.04
CA ARG A 671 -36.42 -33.92 -25.80
C ARG A 671 -37.72 -33.72 -26.59
N PRO A 672 -38.86 -33.31 -25.99
CA PRO A 672 -40.10 -33.10 -26.73
C PRO A 672 -39.94 -31.99 -27.79
N ILE A 673 -39.25 -30.89 -27.45
CA ILE A 673 -39.07 -29.74 -28.34
C ILE A 673 -38.26 -30.12 -29.59
N ILE A 674 -37.19 -30.89 -29.42
CA ILE A 674 -36.36 -31.38 -30.54
C ILE A 674 -37.16 -32.36 -31.41
N LEU A 675 -37.97 -33.23 -30.80
CA LEU A 675 -38.81 -34.18 -31.53
C LEU A 675 -39.88 -33.47 -32.36
N ASP A 676 -40.60 -32.51 -31.78
CA ASP A 676 -41.63 -31.73 -32.48
C ASP A 676 -41.02 -30.90 -33.62
N TRP A 677 -39.83 -30.32 -33.41
CA TRP A 677 -39.10 -29.65 -34.49
C TRP A 677 -38.70 -30.61 -35.59
N LEU A 678 -38.20 -31.81 -35.26
CA LEU A 678 -37.78 -32.82 -36.24
C LEU A 678 -38.95 -33.32 -37.08
N ILE A 679 -40.11 -33.52 -36.45
CA ILE A 679 -41.37 -33.85 -37.14
C ILE A 679 -41.73 -32.72 -38.11
N SER A 680 -41.70 -31.47 -37.64
CA SER A 680 -42.00 -30.28 -38.46
C SER A 680 -41.03 -30.12 -39.64
N GLN A 681 -39.73 -30.38 -39.45
CA GLN A 681 -38.76 -30.35 -40.53
C GLN A 681 -38.98 -31.47 -41.53
N ASN A 682 -39.35 -32.67 -41.06
CA ASN A 682 -39.66 -33.79 -41.95
C ASN A 682 -40.86 -33.47 -42.85
N ASP A 683 -41.93 -32.91 -42.29
CA ASP A 683 -43.11 -32.48 -43.05
C ASP A 683 -42.75 -31.42 -44.09
N ARG A 684 -41.91 -30.46 -43.69
CA ARG A 684 -41.38 -29.44 -44.61
C ARG A 684 -40.54 -30.08 -45.73
N ILE A 685 -39.63 -31.00 -45.43
CA ILE A 685 -38.84 -31.69 -46.45
C ILE A 685 -39.74 -32.43 -47.43
N LEU A 686 -40.80 -33.10 -46.96
CA LEU A 686 -41.77 -33.77 -47.82
C LEU A 686 -42.48 -32.79 -48.75
N GLU A 687 -42.93 -31.64 -48.24
CA GLU A 687 -43.57 -30.59 -49.03
C GLU A 687 -42.61 -30.01 -50.09
N TRP A 688 -41.38 -29.67 -49.70
CA TRP A 688 -40.36 -29.12 -50.60
C TRP A 688 -39.97 -30.12 -51.69
N THR A 689 -39.86 -31.40 -51.34
CA THR A 689 -39.59 -32.48 -52.31
C THR A 689 -40.75 -32.60 -53.30
N GLY A 690 -42.01 -32.54 -52.83
CA GLY A 690 -43.19 -32.52 -53.69
C GLY A 690 -43.21 -31.33 -54.66
N ARG A 691 -42.90 -30.13 -54.16
CA ARG A 691 -42.80 -28.91 -55.00
C ARG A 691 -41.65 -29.00 -56.00
N ALA A 692 -40.48 -29.47 -55.59
CA ALA A 692 -39.33 -29.65 -56.47
C ALA A 692 -39.65 -30.61 -57.61
N PHE A 693 -40.37 -31.71 -57.33
CA PHE A 693 -40.83 -32.65 -58.36
C PHE A 693 -41.80 -32.01 -59.37
N HIS A 694 -42.70 -31.12 -58.91
CA HIS A 694 -43.68 -30.47 -59.79
C HIS A 694 -43.07 -29.39 -60.70
N LEU A 695 -41.99 -28.75 -60.25
CA LEU A 695 -41.29 -27.67 -60.98
C LEU A 695 -40.14 -28.19 -61.86
N GLU A 696 -39.83 -29.49 -61.79
CA GLU A 696 -38.69 -30.10 -62.47
C GLU A 696 -38.91 -30.24 -63.98
N VAL A 697 -37.88 -29.91 -64.76
CA VAL A 697 -37.87 -29.97 -66.23
C VAL A 697 -37.24 -31.29 -66.73
N TRP A 698 -36.59 -32.05 -65.83
CA TRP A 698 -35.98 -33.37 -66.07
C TRP A 698 -34.80 -33.33 -67.05
N GLU A 699 -34.08 -32.21 -67.07
CA GLU A 699 -32.83 -32.07 -67.82
C GLU A 699 -31.61 -32.25 -66.89
N PRO A 700 -30.53 -32.88 -67.38
CA PRO A 700 -29.31 -33.03 -66.59
C PRO A 700 -28.64 -31.67 -66.38
N LEU A 701 -28.11 -31.44 -65.18
CA LEU A 701 -27.36 -30.23 -64.80
C LEU A 701 -26.20 -29.91 -65.76
N SER A 702 -25.53 -30.95 -66.30
CA SER A 702 -24.54 -30.81 -67.36
C SER A 702 -24.27 -32.16 -68.04
N ASN A 703 -23.51 -32.16 -69.15
CA ASN A 703 -23.06 -33.38 -69.82
C ASN A 703 -22.21 -34.31 -68.93
N GLN A 704 -21.61 -33.79 -67.86
CA GLN A 704 -20.85 -34.58 -66.88
C GLN A 704 -21.69 -34.95 -65.64
N GLN A 705 -22.67 -34.11 -65.24
CA GLN A 705 -23.58 -34.37 -64.13
C GLN A 705 -24.96 -34.76 -64.65
N LYS A 706 -25.19 -36.07 -64.80
CA LYS A 706 -26.44 -36.67 -65.27
C LYS A 706 -27.62 -36.61 -64.27
N GLN A 707 -27.54 -35.71 -63.28
CA GLN A 707 -28.54 -35.56 -62.22
C GLN A 707 -29.43 -34.36 -62.52
N ALA A 708 -30.70 -34.44 -62.13
CA ALA A 708 -31.63 -33.32 -62.24
C ALA A 708 -31.37 -32.27 -61.12
N PRO A 709 -31.57 -30.97 -61.39
CA PRO A 709 -31.39 -29.89 -60.40
C PRO A 709 -32.15 -30.09 -59.07
N SER A 710 -33.37 -30.62 -59.10
CA SER A 710 -34.18 -30.91 -57.90
C SER A 710 -33.49 -31.84 -56.92
N VAL A 711 -32.74 -32.84 -57.41
CA VAL A 711 -32.04 -33.79 -56.54
C VAL A 711 -31.00 -33.06 -55.70
N VAL A 712 -30.22 -32.17 -56.31
CA VAL A 712 -29.21 -31.37 -55.59
C VAL A 712 -29.85 -30.47 -54.55
N GLU A 713 -30.98 -29.84 -54.88
CA GLU A 713 -31.69 -28.95 -53.96
C GLU A 713 -32.31 -29.70 -52.76
N VAL A 714 -32.90 -30.88 -52.99
CA VAL A 714 -33.43 -31.73 -51.91
C VAL A 714 -32.30 -32.19 -50.99
N PHE A 715 -31.17 -32.65 -51.53
CA PHE A 715 -30.01 -33.04 -50.72
C PHE A 715 -29.43 -31.86 -49.94
N ARG A 716 -29.40 -30.65 -50.50
CA ARG A 716 -28.96 -29.44 -49.79
C ARG A 716 -29.84 -29.12 -48.59
N ILE A 717 -31.16 -29.24 -48.72
CA ILE A 717 -32.11 -29.02 -47.61
C ILE A 717 -31.91 -30.07 -46.51
N VAL A 718 -31.78 -31.35 -46.89
CA VAL A 718 -31.52 -32.45 -45.94
C VAL A 718 -30.20 -32.25 -45.22
N GLU A 719 -29.13 -31.87 -45.94
CA GLU A 719 -27.82 -31.61 -45.36
C GLU A 719 -27.85 -30.47 -44.34
N GLU A 720 -28.60 -29.41 -44.61
CA GLU A 720 -28.78 -28.29 -43.68
C GLU A 720 -29.50 -28.69 -42.39
N VAL A 721 -30.55 -29.53 -42.48
CA VAL A 721 -31.24 -30.09 -41.31
C VAL A 721 -30.31 -31.01 -40.52
N CYS A 722 -29.52 -31.85 -41.20
CA CYS A 722 -28.50 -32.68 -40.56
C CYS A 722 -27.40 -31.84 -39.87
N ARG A 723 -27.03 -30.69 -40.43
CA ARG A 723 -26.07 -29.76 -39.81
C ARG A 723 -26.59 -29.19 -38.50
N ILE A 724 -27.87 -28.84 -38.43
CA ILE A 724 -28.52 -28.37 -37.19
C ILE A 724 -28.59 -29.49 -36.15
N MET A 725 -28.93 -30.72 -36.55
CA MET A 725 -28.91 -31.88 -35.64
C MET A 725 -27.53 -32.16 -35.05
N LYS A 726 -26.45 -31.97 -35.83
CA LYS A 726 -25.07 -32.12 -35.32
C LYS A 726 -24.70 -31.07 -34.27
N LYS A 727 -25.35 -29.89 -34.24
CA LYS A 727 -25.15 -28.88 -33.20
C LYS A 727 -25.87 -29.18 -31.88
N LEU A 728 -26.86 -30.08 -31.93
CA LEU A 728 -27.66 -30.50 -30.76
C LEU A 728 -27.02 -31.65 -29.98
N HIS A 729 -25.99 -32.29 -30.54
CA HIS A 729 -25.20 -33.35 -29.91
C HIS A 729 -23.97 -32.75 -29.23
#